data_AF-A0A0G1D7T8-F1
#
_entry.id   AF-A0A0G1D7T8-F1
#
_cell.length_a   1.000
_cell.length_b   1.000
_cell.length_c   1.000
_cell.angle_alpha   90.00
_cell.angle_beta   90.00
_cell.angle_gamma   90.00
#
_symmetry.space_group_name_H-M   'P 1'
#
loop_
_entity.id
_entity.type
_entity.pdbx_description
1 polymer ?
#
loop_
_entity_poly.entity_id
_entity_poly.type
_entity_poly.pdbx_seq_one_letter_code
_entity_poly.pdbx_strand_id
1 'polypeptide(L)'
;MDQLANNDSPAHELKHKLWLNSWWVSFIVFALGWLYELVFYKSINLIVLAEALAITGAVLIAISFALSGFSYYFNFLDNKLGYRKYLGVVGFFYALAHALTLVVIYPDKYGWGLVSRLSETEVILGLVAMTIYLGMIVISNVKVINQALGTKHWRQGLRFGYLAMILLAIRAYIMESDLWFTWLETHQTLPPSSLVMSFISIWVIILRGSMIVSMQVRARANNNHNHYQVSGQGIIKVLLIFITVVAASILFFSYQYLTVRPVLAPTSPEIQSEVNDYDQSPPDEITEPSVKPQTDSELSFLNLPDGFVIQIFASKLAPSLLSKPGPGVGPRLMTVVGEAVYVAVPGQGKILVLKDTNGDGRADWQQEFFSGLKRPHNIVQYDGWYYIAAEDQILRVQDRDNDLKAEAETVEKLVSLPTGGHWTRTVKIINRQLYIAVGSSCNVCNETDKQRAAITRCDLNGKNCTVFASGLRNTVDFVEHQGAIYGTDNGRDQLGNTLPPEEINKLVAGGNYGWPICYGQQLHDTNFDKNVYIRDPCADTIAPAVELPAHNAPLGLAFYQGEEFPPDYQGDLFVAAHGSWNRQPPDGYKVFRIDWQTKKVSDFITGWLSGTTVRGRPVGVVNYQGGLLVSDDAGGLIYFVRYSP
;
A
#
# COMPACT_ATOMS: atom_id res chain seq x y z
N MET A 1 -60.07 19.93 15.44
CA MET A 1 -61.26 19.05 15.39
C MET A 1 -61.17 18.21 14.13
N ASP A 2 -60.07 17.49 13.98
CA ASP A 2 -59.83 16.19 14.62
C ASP A 2 -60.67 15.09 13.96
N GLN A 3 -60.08 14.46 12.94
CA GLN A 3 -60.02 13.00 12.97
C GLN A 3 -58.60 12.56 12.64
N LEU A 4 -58.01 11.98 13.68
CA LEU A 4 -56.67 11.46 13.81
C LEU A 4 -56.38 10.37 12.78
N ALA A 5 -55.13 10.41 12.31
CA ALA A 5 -54.28 9.28 11.99
C ALA A 5 -54.92 7.89 12.19
N ASN A 6 -55.42 7.31 11.10
CA ASN A 6 -55.66 5.87 11.07
C ASN A 6 -54.31 5.17 10.82
N ASN A 7 -53.50 5.07 11.88
CA ASN A 7 -52.19 4.40 11.91
C ASN A 7 -52.30 2.86 11.94
N ASP A 8 -53.53 2.33 11.94
CA ASP A 8 -53.85 0.93 12.23
C ASP A 8 -54.43 0.17 11.01
N SER A 9 -53.87 0.37 9.81
CA SER A 9 -54.10 -0.60 8.72
C SER A 9 -53.13 -1.78 8.84
N PRO A 10 -53.55 -3.03 8.63
CA PRO A 10 -52.66 -4.21 8.65
C PRO A 10 -51.44 -4.06 7.72
N ALA A 11 -51.56 -3.27 6.66
CA ALA A 11 -50.47 -2.96 5.74
C ALA A 11 -49.43 -1.99 6.34
N HIS A 12 -49.86 -1.05 7.18
CA HIS A 12 -48.98 -0.13 7.90
C HIS A 12 -48.19 -0.88 8.98
N GLU A 13 -48.88 -1.73 9.76
CA GLU A 13 -48.26 -2.58 10.78
C GLU A 13 -47.22 -3.54 10.17
N LEU A 14 -47.56 -4.20 9.04
CA LEU A 14 -46.64 -5.06 8.32
C LEU A 14 -45.40 -4.28 7.82
N LYS A 15 -45.58 -3.09 7.25
CA LYS A 15 -44.47 -2.24 6.79
C LYS A 15 -43.55 -1.84 7.95
N HIS A 16 -44.13 -1.47 9.09
CA HIS A 16 -43.37 -1.14 10.30
C HIS A 16 -42.55 -2.34 10.79
N LYS A 17 -43.16 -3.53 10.85
CA LYS A 17 -42.50 -4.77 11.23
C LYS A 17 -41.35 -5.13 10.27
N LEU A 18 -41.52 -4.93 8.96
CA LEU A 18 -40.47 -5.18 7.97
C LEU A 18 -39.26 -4.26 8.18
N TRP A 19 -39.49 -2.97 8.44
CA TRP A 19 -38.42 -2.02 8.78
C TRP A 19 -37.69 -2.40 10.06
N LEU A 20 -38.43 -2.63 11.16
CA LEU A 20 -37.86 -2.95 12.47
C LEU A 20 -36.96 -4.18 12.41
N ASN A 21 -37.44 -5.24 11.76
CA ASN A 21 -36.68 -6.48 11.62
C ASN A 21 -35.46 -6.30 10.69
N SER A 22 -35.55 -5.51 9.62
CA SER A 22 -34.38 -5.20 8.79
C SER A 22 -33.31 -4.41 9.54
N TRP A 23 -33.71 -3.49 10.45
CA TRP A 23 -32.78 -2.82 11.35
C TRP A 23 -32.11 -3.79 12.31
N TRP A 24 -32.86 -4.69 12.95
CA TRP A 24 -32.28 -5.73 13.82
C TRP A 24 -31.29 -6.62 13.09
N VAL A 25 -31.64 -7.08 11.89
CA VAL A 25 -30.71 -7.86 11.04
C VAL A 25 -29.46 -7.02 10.73
N SER A 26 -29.60 -5.74 10.41
CA SER A 26 -28.45 -4.88 10.12
C SER A 26 -27.53 -4.69 11.32
N PHE A 27 -28.07 -4.59 12.53
CA PHE A 27 -27.28 -4.46 13.75
C PHE A 27 -26.48 -5.72 14.03
N ILE A 28 -27.07 -6.90 13.82
CA ILE A 28 -26.38 -8.18 13.96
C ILE A 28 -25.27 -8.30 12.91
N VAL A 29 -25.56 -7.96 11.65
CA VAL A 29 -24.55 -7.98 10.57
C VAL A 29 -23.42 -6.99 10.87
N PHE A 30 -23.74 -5.80 11.38
CA PHE A 30 -22.76 -4.81 11.80
C PHE A 30 -21.89 -5.29 12.96
N ALA A 31 -22.48 -5.87 14.00
CA ALA A 31 -21.73 -6.41 15.13
C ALA A 31 -20.76 -7.52 14.70
N LEU A 32 -21.20 -8.41 13.81
CA LEU A 32 -20.35 -9.47 13.25
C LEU A 32 -19.26 -8.93 12.32
N GLY A 33 -19.61 -7.98 11.45
CA GLY A 33 -18.64 -7.32 10.57
C GLY A 33 -17.61 -6.53 11.37
N TRP A 34 -18.03 -5.81 12.40
CA TRP A 34 -17.12 -5.08 13.26
C TRP A 34 -16.21 -6.03 14.05
N LEU A 35 -16.74 -7.12 14.61
CA LEU A 35 -15.92 -8.15 15.25
C LEU A 35 -14.90 -8.75 14.27
N TYR A 36 -15.32 -9.02 13.02
CA TYR A 36 -14.43 -9.52 11.97
C TYR A 36 -13.27 -8.54 11.71
N GLU A 37 -13.57 -7.26 11.52
CA GLU A 37 -12.56 -6.23 11.29
C GLU A 37 -11.67 -5.98 12.51
N LEU A 38 -12.22 -6.08 13.73
CA LEU A 38 -11.42 -6.01 14.97
C LEU A 38 -10.41 -7.16 15.06
N VAL A 39 -10.80 -8.37 14.67
CA VAL A 39 -9.90 -9.52 14.65
C VAL A 39 -8.85 -9.38 13.54
N PHE A 40 -9.25 -8.88 12.37
CA PHE A 40 -8.36 -8.67 11.23
C PHE A 40 -7.32 -7.56 11.51
N TYR A 41 -7.76 -6.38 11.96
CA TYR A 41 -6.90 -5.20 12.18
C TYR A 41 -6.26 -5.13 13.56
N LYS A 42 -6.75 -5.91 14.54
CA LYS A 42 -6.26 -5.91 15.95
C LYS A 42 -6.20 -4.50 16.57
N SER A 43 -7.09 -3.60 16.17
CA SER A 43 -7.12 -2.20 16.62
C SER A 43 -8.55 -1.65 16.69
N ILE A 44 -8.77 -0.61 17.50
CA ILE A 44 -10.06 0.08 17.63
C ILE A 44 -9.86 1.54 17.20
N ASN A 45 -10.29 1.89 15.99
CA ASN A 45 -10.20 3.25 15.46
C ASN A 45 -11.29 3.51 14.39
N LEU A 46 -11.36 4.75 13.90
CA LEU A 46 -12.36 5.15 12.89
C LEU A 46 -12.20 4.43 11.54
N ILE A 47 -11.00 3.94 11.19
CA ILE A 47 -10.77 3.18 9.96
C ILE A 47 -11.45 1.81 10.08
N VAL A 48 -11.25 1.11 11.20
CA VAL A 48 -11.92 -0.18 11.46
C VAL A 48 -13.43 -0.02 11.48
N LEU A 49 -13.95 1.10 12.03
CA LEU A 49 -15.36 1.43 11.95
C LEU A 49 -15.82 1.66 10.50
N ALA A 50 -15.05 2.38 9.69
CA ALA A 50 -15.36 2.62 8.29
C ALA A 50 -15.43 1.31 7.48
N GLU A 51 -14.50 0.39 7.71
CA GLU A 51 -14.51 -0.94 7.07
C GLU A 51 -15.72 -1.78 7.52
N ALA A 52 -16.05 -1.75 8.81
CA ALA A 52 -17.23 -2.42 9.35
C ALA A 52 -18.54 -1.88 8.74
N LEU A 53 -18.63 -0.57 8.48
CA LEU A 53 -19.77 0.05 7.78
C LEU A 53 -19.83 -0.42 6.31
N ALA A 54 -18.69 -0.48 5.62
CA ALA A 54 -18.61 -0.92 4.24
C ALA A 54 -19.07 -2.38 4.08
N ILE A 55 -18.51 -3.30 4.86
CA ILE A 55 -18.84 -4.73 4.79
C ILE A 55 -20.32 -4.96 5.14
N THR A 56 -20.84 -4.25 6.13
CA THR A 56 -22.26 -4.34 6.52
C THR A 56 -23.18 -3.92 5.38
N GLY A 57 -22.88 -2.77 4.76
CA GLY A 57 -23.64 -2.27 3.62
C GLY A 57 -23.63 -3.27 2.46
N ALA A 58 -22.45 -3.78 2.13
CA ALA A 58 -22.27 -4.74 1.05
C ALA A 58 -23.02 -6.07 1.30
N VAL A 59 -22.96 -6.62 2.53
CA VAL A 59 -23.67 -7.85 2.90
C VAL A 59 -25.19 -7.67 2.80
N LEU A 60 -25.75 -6.58 3.34
CA LEU A 60 -27.19 -6.35 3.31
C LEU A 60 -27.73 -6.16 1.87
N ILE A 61 -26.96 -5.47 1.04
CA ILE A 61 -27.24 -5.32 -0.40
C ILE A 61 -27.17 -6.68 -1.09
N ALA A 62 -26.13 -7.49 -0.82
CA ALA A 62 -26.00 -8.82 -1.40
C ALA A 62 -27.19 -9.73 -1.01
N ILE A 63 -27.60 -9.75 0.27
CA ILE A 63 -28.78 -10.49 0.74
C ILE A 63 -30.04 -10.02 0.01
N SER A 64 -30.23 -8.70 -0.14
CA SER A 64 -31.35 -8.12 -0.89
C SER A 64 -31.43 -8.68 -2.31
N PHE A 65 -30.30 -8.74 -3.02
CA PHE A 65 -30.27 -9.28 -4.38
C PHE A 65 -30.42 -10.81 -4.43
N ALA A 66 -29.87 -11.52 -3.44
CA ALA A 66 -29.89 -12.98 -3.37
C ALA A 66 -31.28 -13.56 -3.08
N LEU A 67 -32.09 -12.88 -2.23
CA LEU A 67 -33.37 -13.41 -1.72
C LEU A 67 -34.29 -13.96 -2.82
N SER A 68 -34.41 -13.27 -3.96
CA SER A 68 -35.26 -13.73 -5.05
C SER A 68 -34.70 -14.96 -5.80
N GLY A 69 -33.38 -15.10 -5.87
CA GLY A 69 -32.75 -16.29 -6.44
C GLY A 69 -32.88 -17.49 -5.50
N PHE A 70 -32.67 -17.26 -4.20
CA PHE A 70 -32.85 -18.30 -3.20
C PHE A 70 -34.30 -18.79 -3.13
N SER A 71 -35.29 -17.91 -3.03
CA SER A 71 -36.71 -18.30 -3.03
C SER A 71 -37.13 -19.11 -4.27
N TYR A 72 -36.47 -18.89 -5.41
CA TYR A 72 -36.77 -19.68 -6.61
C TYR A 72 -36.35 -21.15 -6.48
N TYR A 73 -35.23 -21.42 -5.80
CA TYR A 73 -34.71 -22.77 -5.61
C TYR A 73 -35.12 -23.40 -4.27
N PHE A 74 -35.46 -22.57 -3.28
CA PHE A 74 -35.72 -22.98 -1.91
C PHE A 74 -36.91 -22.19 -1.34
N ASN A 75 -37.97 -22.90 -0.99
CA ASN A 75 -39.22 -22.30 -0.52
C ASN A 75 -39.17 -21.76 0.93
N PHE A 76 -38.16 -22.10 1.73
CA PHE A 76 -38.08 -21.68 3.13
C PHE A 76 -37.91 -20.15 3.32
N LEU A 77 -37.55 -19.42 2.26
CA LEU A 77 -37.39 -17.97 2.25
C LEU A 77 -38.52 -17.21 1.57
N ASP A 78 -39.57 -17.88 1.09
CA ASP A 78 -40.67 -17.22 0.37
C ASP A 78 -41.37 -16.16 1.23
N ASN A 79 -41.56 -16.45 2.52
CA ASN A 79 -42.11 -15.49 3.48
C ASN A 79 -41.15 -14.32 3.82
N LYS A 80 -39.89 -14.38 3.37
CA LYS A 80 -38.86 -13.35 3.60
C LYS A 80 -38.66 -12.43 2.40
N LEU A 81 -39.30 -12.69 1.25
CA LEU A 81 -39.17 -11.83 0.07
C LEU A 81 -39.55 -10.36 0.33
N GLY A 82 -40.46 -10.12 1.28
CA GLY A 82 -40.86 -8.78 1.71
C GLY A 82 -39.70 -7.93 2.25
N TYR A 83 -38.65 -8.54 2.82
CA TYR A 83 -37.49 -7.84 3.38
C TYR A 83 -36.53 -7.29 2.35
N ARG A 84 -36.59 -7.76 1.10
CA ARG A 84 -35.64 -7.42 0.03
C ARG A 84 -35.43 -5.91 -0.10
N LYS A 85 -36.52 -5.15 -0.19
CA LYS A 85 -36.46 -3.69 -0.31
C LYS A 85 -35.77 -3.06 0.91
N TYR A 86 -36.17 -3.46 2.11
CA TYR A 86 -35.75 -2.84 3.36
C TYR A 86 -34.26 -3.11 3.62
N LEU A 87 -33.79 -4.35 3.43
CA LEU A 87 -32.37 -4.70 3.56
C LEU A 87 -31.50 -3.93 2.55
N GLY A 88 -31.95 -3.78 1.30
CA GLY A 88 -31.21 -3.02 0.29
C GLY A 88 -31.11 -1.53 0.63
N VAL A 89 -32.19 -0.93 1.15
CA VAL A 89 -32.18 0.49 1.57
C VAL A 89 -31.29 0.68 2.80
N VAL A 90 -31.41 -0.17 3.82
CA VAL A 90 -30.54 -0.09 5.01
C VAL A 90 -29.08 -0.27 4.60
N GLY A 91 -28.76 -1.26 3.76
CA GLY A 91 -27.41 -1.50 3.28
C GLY A 91 -26.79 -0.31 2.53
N PHE A 92 -27.58 0.42 1.73
CA PHE A 92 -27.11 1.67 1.11
C PHE A 92 -26.76 2.73 2.14
N PHE A 93 -27.55 2.91 3.20
CA PHE A 93 -27.24 3.89 4.23
C PHE A 93 -25.96 3.53 5.00
N TYR A 94 -25.66 2.25 5.20
CA TYR A 94 -24.35 1.82 5.69
C TYR A 94 -23.22 2.17 4.71
N ALA A 95 -23.40 1.93 3.41
CA ALA A 95 -22.42 2.32 2.38
C ALA A 95 -22.21 3.84 2.30
N LEU A 96 -23.29 4.62 2.47
CA LEU A 96 -23.21 6.08 2.56
C LEU A 96 -22.51 6.53 3.85
N ALA A 97 -22.80 5.90 4.99
CA ALA A 97 -22.12 6.17 6.25
C ALA A 97 -20.61 5.87 6.15
N HIS A 98 -20.23 4.78 5.47
CA HIS A 98 -18.84 4.50 5.14
C HIS A 98 -18.21 5.64 4.31
N ALA A 99 -18.87 6.05 3.22
CA ALA A 99 -18.36 7.14 2.38
C ALA A 99 -18.19 8.46 3.15
N LEU A 100 -19.17 8.83 3.99
CA LEU A 100 -19.09 10.00 4.85
C LEU A 100 -17.98 9.88 5.91
N THR A 101 -17.80 8.69 6.47
CA THR A 101 -16.72 8.42 7.42
C THR A 101 -15.35 8.59 6.74
N LEU A 102 -15.20 8.16 5.48
CA LEU A 102 -13.97 8.39 4.71
C LEU A 102 -13.70 9.88 4.42
N VAL A 103 -14.74 10.70 4.22
CA VAL A 103 -14.59 12.17 4.12
C VAL A 103 -14.05 12.74 5.42
N VAL A 104 -14.50 12.23 6.57
CA VAL A 104 -14.02 12.69 7.89
C VAL A 104 -12.59 12.23 8.16
N ILE A 105 -12.24 10.97 7.83
CA ILE A 105 -10.92 10.42 8.10
C ILE A 105 -9.86 10.96 7.12
N TYR A 106 -10.21 11.10 5.84
CA TYR A 106 -9.29 11.55 4.79
C TYR A 106 -9.93 12.64 3.93
N PRO A 107 -10.14 13.85 4.47
CA PRO A 107 -10.82 14.92 3.75
C PRO A 107 -10.04 15.40 2.52
N ASP A 108 -8.70 15.32 2.54
CA ASP A 108 -7.84 15.56 1.38
C ASP A 108 -8.03 14.54 0.24
N LYS A 109 -8.61 13.37 0.52
CA LYS A 109 -8.74 12.28 -0.45
C LYS A 109 -10.18 12.06 -0.93
N TYR A 110 -11.14 12.21 -0.03
CA TYR A 110 -12.56 11.93 -0.28
C TYR A 110 -13.46 13.16 -0.06
N GLY A 111 -12.96 14.21 0.58
CA GLY A 111 -13.61 15.52 0.73
C GLY A 111 -13.24 16.47 -0.40
N TRP A 112 -12.49 17.53 -0.09
CA TRP A 112 -12.13 18.56 -1.08
C TRP A 112 -11.21 18.02 -2.19
N GLY A 113 -10.31 17.09 -1.90
CA GLY A 113 -9.45 16.48 -2.92
C GLY A 113 -10.11 15.35 -3.73
N LEU A 114 -11.43 15.09 -3.54
CA LEU A 114 -12.17 14.19 -4.42
C LEU A 114 -12.19 14.72 -5.86
N VAL A 115 -12.28 16.04 -6.05
CA VAL A 115 -12.39 16.70 -7.36
C VAL A 115 -11.17 16.39 -8.23
N SER A 116 -9.97 16.46 -7.67
CA SER A 116 -8.71 16.13 -8.37
C SER A 116 -8.57 14.65 -8.71
N ARG A 117 -9.42 13.79 -8.17
CA ARG A 117 -9.36 12.33 -8.32
C ARG A 117 -10.52 11.79 -9.15
N LEU A 118 -11.36 12.65 -9.74
CA LEU A 118 -12.51 12.24 -10.53
C LEU A 118 -12.15 11.47 -11.81
N SER A 119 -10.89 11.57 -12.26
CA SER A 119 -10.36 10.81 -13.41
C SER A 119 -9.88 9.41 -13.03
N GLU A 120 -9.70 9.11 -11.75
CA GLU A 120 -9.20 7.82 -11.30
C GLU A 120 -10.27 6.73 -11.46
N THR A 121 -9.85 5.57 -11.96
CA THR A 121 -10.79 4.49 -12.34
C THR A 121 -11.57 3.98 -11.14
N GLU A 122 -10.93 3.78 -9.99
CA GLU A 122 -11.58 3.33 -8.75
C GLU A 122 -12.57 4.35 -8.18
N VAL A 123 -12.35 5.65 -8.41
CA VAL A 123 -13.24 6.73 -7.99
C VAL A 123 -14.46 6.76 -8.89
N ILE A 124 -14.27 6.71 -10.21
CA ILE A 124 -15.36 6.62 -11.19
C ILE A 124 -16.23 5.40 -10.91
N LEU A 125 -15.63 4.22 -10.76
CA LEU A 125 -16.37 2.98 -10.47
C LEU A 125 -17.20 3.10 -9.19
N GLY A 126 -16.63 3.70 -8.14
CA GLY A 126 -17.33 3.95 -6.88
C GLY A 126 -18.50 4.92 -7.02
N LEU A 127 -18.28 6.08 -7.65
CA LEU A 127 -19.30 7.11 -7.85
C LEU A 127 -20.44 6.63 -8.74
N VAL A 128 -20.13 5.92 -9.83
CA VAL A 128 -21.15 5.34 -10.71
C VAL A 128 -21.98 4.29 -9.97
N ALA A 129 -21.34 3.39 -9.21
CA ALA A 129 -22.06 2.40 -8.41
C ALA A 129 -22.98 3.06 -7.36
N MET A 130 -22.49 4.07 -6.64
CA MET A 130 -23.28 4.81 -5.67
C MET A 130 -24.45 5.56 -6.31
N THR A 131 -24.24 6.15 -7.49
CA THR A 131 -25.31 6.82 -8.26
C THR A 131 -26.38 5.84 -8.70
N ILE A 132 -26.01 4.65 -9.17
CA ILE A 132 -26.96 3.57 -9.52
C ILE A 132 -27.79 3.18 -8.29
N TYR A 133 -27.16 2.93 -7.14
CA TYR A 133 -27.89 2.57 -5.93
C TYR A 133 -28.80 3.70 -5.43
N LEU A 134 -28.37 4.95 -5.50
CA LEU A 134 -29.20 6.11 -5.18
C LEU A 134 -30.44 6.16 -6.09
N GLY A 135 -30.25 6.02 -7.40
CA GLY A 135 -31.35 5.96 -8.37
C GLY A 135 -32.33 4.82 -8.07
N MET A 136 -31.83 3.64 -7.71
CA MET A 136 -32.67 2.52 -7.29
C MET A 136 -33.50 2.82 -6.03
N ILE A 137 -32.94 3.53 -5.06
CA ILE A 137 -33.64 3.90 -3.83
C ILE A 137 -34.76 4.88 -4.13
N VAL A 138 -34.50 5.87 -4.99
CA VAL A 138 -35.51 6.83 -5.45
C VAL A 138 -36.66 6.08 -6.15
N ILE A 139 -36.35 5.23 -7.14
CA ILE A 139 -37.34 4.45 -7.89
C ILE A 139 -38.10 3.45 -6.99
N SER A 140 -37.47 2.94 -5.94
CA SER A 140 -38.07 1.98 -4.99
C SER A 140 -39.03 2.64 -3.97
N ASN A 141 -38.86 3.94 -3.69
CA ASN A 141 -39.62 4.63 -2.64
C ASN A 141 -40.68 5.61 -3.15
N VAL A 142 -40.53 6.15 -4.36
CA VAL A 142 -41.49 7.12 -4.91
C VAL A 142 -42.61 6.39 -5.65
N LYS A 143 -43.80 6.32 -5.03
CA LYS A 143 -44.99 5.66 -5.61
C LYS A 143 -45.35 6.20 -7.00
N VAL A 144 -45.21 7.51 -7.20
CA VAL A 144 -45.48 8.20 -8.47
C VAL A 144 -44.57 7.69 -9.59
N ILE A 145 -43.30 7.38 -9.30
CA ILE A 145 -42.35 6.87 -10.29
C ILE A 145 -42.74 5.47 -10.77
N ASN A 146 -43.21 4.59 -9.87
CA ASN A 146 -43.72 3.28 -10.25
C ASN A 146 -44.98 3.38 -11.12
N GLN A 147 -45.87 4.33 -10.80
CA GLN A 147 -47.07 4.60 -11.61
C GLN A 147 -46.72 5.18 -12.99
N ALA A 148 -45.69 6.03 -13.09
CA ALA A 148 -45.26 6.65 -14.34
C ALA A 148 -44.48 5.70 -15.27
N LEU A 149 -43.55 4.90 -14.73
CA LEU A 149 -42.72 3.98 -15.54
C LEU A 149 -43.46 2.70 -15.93
N GLY A 150 -44.49 2.33 -15.16
CA GLY A 150 -45.15 1.03 -15.24
C GLY A 150 -44.31 -0.12 -14.67
N THR A 151 -44.98 -1.16 -14.18
CA THR A 151 -44.39 -2.28 -13.43
C THR A 151 -43.23 -2.97 -14.17
N LYS A 152 -43.28 -3.05 -15.51
CA LYS A 152 -42.25 -3.70 -16.33
C LYS A 152 -40.93 -2.92 -16.31
N HIS A 153 -40.96 -1.63 -16.64
CA HIS A 153 -39.77 -0.78 -16.67
C HIS A 153 -39.24 -0.53 -15.25
N TRP A 154 -40.13 -0.41 -14.25
CA TRP A 154 -39.73 -0.34 -12.84
C TRP A 154 -38.89 -1.57 -12.42
N ARG A 155 -39.35 -2.78 -12.77
CA ARG A 155 -38.59 -4.02 -12.49
C ARG A 155 -37.30 -4.12 -13.29
N GLN A 156 -37.21 -3.52 -14.47
CA GLN A 156 -35.97 -3.44 -15.25
C GLN A 156 -34.98 -2.47 -14.63
N GLY A 157 -35.44 -1.28 -14.20
CA GLY A 157 -34.63 -0.29 -13.48
C GLY A 157 -33.95 -0.87 -12.24
N LEU A 158 -34.69 -1.65 -11.44
CA LEU A 158 -34.12 -2.30 -10.24
C LEU A 158 -33.06 -3.39 -10.55
N ARG A 159 -32.87 -3.80 -11.81
CA ARG A 159 -31.82 -4.76 -12.20
C ARG A 159 -30.47 -4.07 -12.43
N PHE A 160 -30.42 -2.76 -12.60
CA PHE A 160 -29.16 -2.04 -12.71
C PHE A 160 -28.31 -2.17 -11.44
N GLY A 161 -28.90 -2.53 -10.30
CA GLY A 161 -28.15 -2.83 -9.08
C GLY A 161 -27.14 -3.96 -9.20
N TYR A 162 -27.37 -4.94 -10.08
CA TYR A 162 -26.36 -5.97 -10.35
C TYR A 162 -25.13 -5.38 -11.06
N LEU A 163 -25.32 -4.37 -11.90
CA LEU A 163 -24.20 -3.63 -12.51
C LEU A 163 -23.40 -2.89 -11.43
N ALA A 164 -24.06 -2.20 -10.50
CA ALA A 164 -23.38 -1.54 -9.38
C ALA A 164 -22.55 -2.52 -8.53
N MET A 165 -23.08 -3.73 -8.26
CA MET A 165 -22.31 -4.78 -7.58
C MET A 165 -21.06 -5.21 -8.37
N ILE A 166 -21.18 -5.39 -9.69
CA ILE A 166 -20.03 -5.74 -10.56
C ILE A 166 -18.97 -4.65 -10.51
N LEU A 167 -19.39 -3.37 -10.64
CA LEU A 167 -18.48 -2.23 -10.58
C LEU A 167 -17.73 -2.16 -9.25
N LEU A 168 -18.41 -2.44 -8.12
CA LEU A 168 -17.77 -2.48 -6.80
C LEU A 168 -16.81 -3.67 -6.65
N ALA A 169 -17.12 -4.85 -7.20
CA ALA A 169 -16.20 -5.99 -7.19
C ALA A 169 -14.94 -5.71 -8.02
N ILE A 170 -15.09 -5.10 -9.20
CA ILE A 170 -13.95 -4.67 -10.03
C ILE A 170 -13.12 -3.61 -9.29
N ARG A 171 -13.78 -2.62 -8.67
CA ARG A 171 -13.12 -1.60 -7.86
C ARG A 171 -12.31 -2.23 -6.72
N ALA A 172 -12.89 -3.18 -5.99
CA ALA A 172 -12.23 -3.87 -4.89
C ALA A 172 -10.99 -4.64 -5.38
N TYR A 173 -11.07 -5.30 -6.53
CA TYR A 173 -9.93 -5.97 -7.15
C TYR A 173 -8.80 -4.98 -7.52
N ILE A 174 -9.13 -3.85 -8.15
CA ILE A 174 -8.13 -2.82 -8.51
C ILE A 174 -7.42 -2.30 -7.27
N MET A 175 -8.16 -2.08 -6.18
CA MET A 175 -7.65 -1.48 -4.95
C MET A 175 -6.84 -2.45 -4.09
N GLU A 176 -7.22 -3.73 -4.03
CA GLU A 176 -6.78 -4.66 -2.99
C GLU A 176 -6.28 -6.02 -3.50
N SER A 177 -6.12 -6.19 -4.82
CA SER A 177 -5.64 -7.46 -5.39
C SER A 177 -4.32 -7.95 -4.77
N ASP A 178 -3.36 -7.07 -4.52
CA ASP A 178 -2.09 -7.44 -3.88
C ASP A 178 -2.30 -8.04 -2.48
N LEU A 179 -3.23 -7.47 -1.70
CA LEU A 179 -3.59 -7.98 -0.38
C LEU A 179 -4.29 -9.33 -0.48
N TRP A 180 -5.14 -9.52 -1.50
CA TRP A 180 -5.83 -10.78 -1.75
C TRP A 180 -4.85 -11.90 -2.08
N PHE A 181 -3.89 -11.64 -2.98
CA PHE A 181 -2.88 -12.63 -3.37
C PHE A 181 -1.93 -12.94 -2.21
N THR A 182 -1.52 -11.93 -1.43
CA THR A 182 -0.74 -12.14 -0.21
C THR A 182 -1.46 -13.08 0.77
N TRP A 183 -2.77 -12.89 0.97
CA TRP A 183 -3.54 -13.77 1.84
C TRP A 183 -3.69 -15.19 1.26
N LEU A 184 -3.95 -15.32 -0.05
CA LEU A 184 -4.05 -16.61 -0.75
C LEU A 184 -2.73 -17.40 -0.70
N GLU A 185 -1.60 -16.73 -0.57
CA GLU A 185 -0.29 -17.37 -0.44
C GLU A 185 0.00 -17.76 1.02
N THR A 186 -0.26 -16.85 1.96
CA THR A 186 0.23 -16.97 3.33
C THR A 186 -0.75 -17.64 4.30
N HIS A 187 -2.06 -17.44 4.11
CA HIS A 187 -3.15 -17.90 5.00
C HIS A 187 -2.98 -17.52 6.48
N GLN A 188 -2.17 -16.50 6.81
CA GLN A 188 -1.78 -16.21 8.20
C GLN A 188 -2.83 -15.43 9.01
N THR A 189 -3.82 -14.82 8.36
CA THR A 189 -4.89 -14.03 8.99
C THR A 189 -6.27 -14.43 8.46
N LEU A 190 -7.33 -13.79 8.96
CA LEU A 190 -8.61 -13.79 8.26
C LEU A 190 -8.43 -13.23 6.83
N PRO A 191 -9.23 -13.67 5.84
CA PRO A 191 -9.19 -13.09 4.51
C PRO A 191 -9.49 -11.59 4.55
N PRO A 192 -9.01 -10.80 3.59
CA PRO A 192 -9.49 -9.43 3.43
C PRO A 192 -11.01 -9.43 3.21
N SER A 193 -11.74 -8.56 3.89
CA SER A 193 -13.20 -8.49 3.76
C SER A 193 -13.65 -8.15 2.35
N SER A 194 -12.89 -7.32 1.63
CA SER A 194 -13.10 -7.02 0.21
C SER A 194 -13.04 -8.25 -0.70
N LEU A 195 -12.16 -9.21 -0.41
CA LEU A 195 -12.07 -10.50 -1.11
C LEU A 195 -13.33 -11.32 -0.85
N VAL A 196 -13.71 -11.47 0.42
CA VAL A 196 -14.93 -12.19 0.83
C VAL A 196 -16.17 -11.59 0.16
N MET A 197 -16.29 -10.27 0.15
CA MET A 197 -17.43 -9.57 -0.46
C MET A 197 -17.45 -9.67 -1.98
N SER A 198 -16.29 -9.72 -2.63
CA SER A 198 -16.20 -9.93 -4.08
C SER A 198 -16.70 -11.33 -4.46
N PHE A 199 -16.32 -12.36 -3.69
CA PHE A 199 -16.85 -13.72 -3.87
C PHE A 199 -18.36 -13.80 -3.66
N ILE A 200 -18.89 -13.18 -2.59
CA ILE A 200 -20.34 -13.11 -2.33
C ILE A 200 -21.05 -12.42 -3.50
N SER A 201 -20.50 -11.32 -4.01
CA SER A 201 -21.10 -10.56 -5.11
C SER A 201 -21.17 -11.37 -6.40
N ILE A 202 -20.07 -12.04 -6.77
CA ILE A 202 -20.01 -12.97 -7.92
C ILE A 202 -21.04 -14.09 -7.75
N TRP A 203 -21.14 -14.67 -6.56
CA TRP A 203 -22.08 -15.74 -6.26
C TRP A 203 -23.54 -15.30 -6.45
N VAL A 204 -23.91 -14.11 -5.96
CA VAL A 204 -25.25 -13.55 -6.14
C VAL A 204 -25.58 -13.33 -7.62
N ILE A 205 -24.61 -12.88 -8.42
CA ILE A 205 -24.77 -12.71 -9.87
C ILE A 205 -24.99 -14.07 -10.55
N ILE A 206 -24.20 -15.08 -10.19
CA ILE A 206 -24.33 -16.45 -10.72
C ILE A 206 -25.71 -17.03 -10.36
N LEU A 207 -26.12 -16.95 -9.09
CA LEU A 207 -27.44 -17.40 -8.62
C LEU A 207 -28.57 -16.72 -9.41
N ARG A 208 -28.41 -15.42 -9.70
CA ARG A 208 -29.40 -14.69 -10.46
C ARG A 208 -29.43 -15.11 -11.93
N GLY A 209 -28.27 -15.28 -12.54
CA GLY A 209 -28.13 -15.77 -13.91
C GLY A 209 -28.75 -17.16 -14.07
N SER A 210 -28.48 -18.08 -13.13
CA SER A 210 -29.00 -19.45 -13.16
C SER A 210 -30.53 -19.46 -13.08
N MET A 211 -31.12 -18.62 -12.24
CA MET A 211 -32.57 -18.46 -12.13
C MET A 211 -33.17 -18.03 -13.48
N ILE A 212 -32.60 -17.00 -14.13
CA ILE A 212 -33.10 -16.47 -15.40
C ILE A 212 -33.04 -17.53 -16.49
N VAL A 213 -31.92 -18.24 -16.60
CA VAL A 213 -31.76 -19.35 -17.56
C VAL A 213 -32.78 -20.46 -17.29
N SER A 214 -32.95 -20.84 -16.02
CA SER A 214 -33.93 -21.86 -15.63
C SER A 214 -35.37 -21.47 -16.02
N MET A 215 -35.75 -20.21 -15.81
CA MET A 215 -37.07 -19.71 -16.22
C MET A 215 -37.25 -19.74 -17.74
N GLN A 216 -36.23 -19.38 -18.52
CA GLN A 216 -36.27 -19.42 -19.99
C GLN A 216 -36.39 -20.85 -20.52
N VAL A 217 -35.66 -21.80 -19.93
CA VAL A 217 -35.75 -23.22 -20.28
C VAL A 217 -37.15 -23.76 -19.99
N ARG A 218 -37.74 -23.44 -18.83
CA ARG A 218 -39.12 -23.83 -18.49
C ARG A 218 -40.14 -23.23 -19.47
N ALA A 219 -39.98 -21.97 -19.85
CA ALA A 219 -40.87 -21.32 -20.82
C ALA A 219 -40.81 -22.00 -22.21
N ARG A 220 -39.61 -22.39 -22.66
CA ARG A 220 -39.43 -23.15 -23.92
C ARG A 220 -39.99 -24.57 -23.84
N ALA A 221 -39.83 -25.26 -22.71
CA ALA A 221 -40.35 -26.62 -22.51
C ALA A 221 -41.89 -26.65 -22.50
N ASN A 222 -42.53 -25.67 -21.84
CA ASN A 222 -43.99 -25.55 -21.83
C ASN A 222 -44.58 -25.25 -23.22
N ASN A 223 -43.88 -24.49 -24.07
CA ASN A 223 -44.29 -24.28 -25.45
C ASN A 223 -44.19 -25.55 -26.32
N ASN A 224 -43.37 -26.53 -25.93
CA ASN A 224 -43.17 -27.78 -26.66
C ASN A 224 -43.93 -28.99 -26.06
N HIS A 225 -44.87 -28.77 -25.12
CA HIS A 225 -45.71 -29.82 -24.50
C HIS A 225 -44.94 -30.98 -23.81
N ASN A 226 -43.65 -30.79 -23.50
CA ASN A 226 -42.87 -31.78 -22.76
C ASN A 226 -42.90 -31.46 -21.25
N HIS A 227 -43.61 -32.28 -20.48
CA HIS A 227 -43.61 -32.20 -19.01
C HIS A 227 -42.26 -32.64 -18.45
N TYR A 228 -41.34 -31.68 -18.26
CA TYR A 228 -40.12 -31.90 -17.49
C TYR A 228 -40.38 -31.65 -16.00
N GLN A 229 -40.58 -32.71 -15.22
CA GLN A 229 -40.48 -32.62 -13.76
C GLN A 229 -39.01 -32.45 -13.38
N VAL A 230 -38.62 -31.26 -12.92
CA VAL A 230 -37.30 -31.06 -12.30
C VAL A 230 -37.40 -31.50 -10.83
N SER A 231 -37.19 -32.80 -10.60
CA SER A 231 -36.82 -33.35 -9.29
C SER A 231 -35.39 -32.88 -8.92
N GLY A 232 -34.88 -33.23 -7.74
CA GLY A 232 -33.62 -32.74 -7.14
C GLY A 232 -32.34 -32.73 -8.01
N GLN A 233 -32.37 -33.28 -9.22
CA GLN A 233 -31.35 -33.13 -10.27
C GLN A 233 -31.09 -31.67 -10.70
N GLY A 234 -32.08 -30.77 -10.62
CA GLY A 234 -31.87 -29.35 -10.97
C GLY A 234 -30.92 -28.63 -10.02
N ILE A 235 -31.00 -28.95 -8.73
CA ILE A 235 -30.12 -28.40 -7.68
C ILE A 235 -28.70 -28.96 -7.85
N ILE A 236 -28.57 -30.26 -8.14
CA ILE A 236 -27.28 -30.90 -8.43
C ILE A 236 -26.61 -30.28 -9.66
N LYS A 237 -27.37 -29.96 -10.72
CA LYS A 237 -26.82 -29.28 -11.90
C LYS A 237 -26.36 -27.86 -11.59
N VAL A 238 -27.07 -27.11 -10.76
CA VAL A 238 -26.63 -25.76 -10.34
C VAL A 238 -25.40 -25.84 -9.44
N LEU A 239 -25.33 -26.82 -8.53
CA LEU A 239 -24.15 -27.06 -7.68
C LEU A 239 -22.94 -27.50 -8.51
N LEU A 240 -23.14 -28.36 -9.51
CA LEU A 240 -22.08 -28.79 -10.42
C LEU A 240 -21.61 -27.62 -11.29
N ILE A 241 -22.52 -26.82 -11.85
CA ILE A 241 -22.15 -25.58 -12.56
C ILE A 241 -21.38 -24.64 -11.62
N PHE A 242 -21.78 -24.52 -10.35
CA PHE A 242 -21.05 -23.73 -9.36
C PHE A 242 -19.63 -24.26 -9.11
N ILE A 243 -19.47 -25.57 -8.85
CA ILE A 243 -18.15 -26.19 -8.67
C ILE A 243 -17.31 -26.03 -9.93
N THR A 244 -17.89 -26.21 -11.11
CA THR A 244 -17.20 -26.05 -12.39
C THR A 244 -16.82 -24.60 -12.65
N VAL A 245 -17.67 -23.61 -12.32
CA VAL A 245 -17.36 -22.19 -12.48
C VAL A 245 -16.32 -21.74 -11.46
N VAL A 246 -16.36 -22.23 -10.22
CA VAL A 246 -15.33 -21.96 -9.21
C VAL A 246 -14.01 -22.57 -9.64
N ALA A 247 -14.00 -23.84 -10.05
CA ALA A 247 -12.81 -24.50 -10.58
C ALA A 247 -12.28 -23.81 -11.85
N ALA A 248 -13.15 -23.43 -12.77
CA ALA A 248 -12.78 -22.69 -13.99
C ALA A 248 -12.33 -21.26 -13.69
N SER A 249 -12.86 -20.61 -12.65
CA SER A 249 -12.41 -19.28 -12.21
C SER A 249 -11.05 -19.39 -11.54
N ILE A 250 -10.84 -20.37 -10.65
CA ILE A 250 -9.53 -20.67 -10.07
C ILE A 250 -8.54 -20.96 -11.20
N LEU A 251 -8.89 -21.84 -12.15
CA LEU A 251 -8.04 -22.15 -13.31
C LEU A 251 -7.84 -20.94 -14.22
N PHE A 252 -8.83 -20.08 -14.42
CA PHE A 252 -8.74 -18.86 -15.22
C PHE A 252 -7.86 -17.82 -14.53
N PHE A 253 -8.00 -17.60 -13.23
CA PHE A 253 -7.15 -16.69 -12.46
C PHE A 253 -5.72 -17.24 -12.35
N SER A 254 -5.54 -18.56 -12.16
CA SER A 254 -4.24 -19.23 -12.25
C SER A 254 -3.65 -19.16 -13.67
N TYR A 255 -4.47 -19.23 -14.71
CA TYR A 255 -4.04 -19.07 -16.10
C TYR A 255 -3.69 -17.61 -16.42
N GLN A 256 -4.47 -16.63 -15.97
CA GLN A 256 -4.19 -15.19 -16.08
C GLN A 256 -2.90 -14.84 -15.33
N TYR A 257 -2.70 -15.42 -14.14
CA TYR A 257 -1.45 -15.37 -13.38
C TYR A 257 -0.26 -15.90 -14.19
N LEU A 258 -0.45 -16.99 -14.95
CA LEU A 258 0.59 -17.59 -15.78
C LEU A 258 0.75 -16.95 -17.18
N THR A 259 -0.23 -16.20 -17.70
CA THR A 259 -0.24 -15.79 -19.13
C THR A 259 -0.44 -14.30 -19.42
N VAL A 260 -1.02 -13.49 -18.53
CA VAL A 260 -1.44 -12.11 -18.87
C VAL A 260 -0.57 -11.00 -18.26
N ARG A 261 0.31 -11.32 -17.30
CA ARG A 261 1.33 -10.34 -16.86
C ARG A 261 2.41 -9.96 -17.88
N PRO A 262 2.64 -10.62 -19.05
CA PRO A 262 3.54 -10.06 -20.04
C PRO A 262 2.93 -8.98 -20.96
N VAL A 263 1.61 -8.73 -20.96
CA VAL A 263 0.97 -8.04 -22.12
C VAL A 263 0.21 -6.74 -21.82
N LEU A 264 0.00 -6.34 -20.55
CA LEU A 264 -0.68 -5.07 -20.25
C LEU A 264 0.26 -4.06 -19.58
N ALA A 265 1.21 -3.56 -20.36
CA ALA A 265 1.77 -2.24 -20.17
C ALA A 265 0.78 -1.22 -20.76
N PRO A 266 0.36 -0.17 -20.04
CA PRO A 266 -0.49 0.86 -20.63
C PRO A 266 0.36 1.73 -21.57
N THR A 267 -0.02 1.78 -22.84
CA THR A 267 0.26 2.92 -23.72
C THR A 267 -0.67 4.06 -23.31
N SER A 268 -0.12 5.17 -22.81
CA SER A 268 -0.91 6.40 -22.55
C SER A 268 -0.82 7.36 -23.73
N PRO A 269 -1.96 7.88 -24.23
CA PRO A 269 -1.98 9.03 -25.11
C PRO A 269 -1.84 10.35 -24.33
N GLU A 270 -1.34 11.32 -25.08
CA GLU A 270 -1.03 12.73 -24.80
C GLU A 270 -2.31 13.56 -24.61
N ILE A 271 -2.45 14.33 -23.51
CA ILE A 271 -3.37 15.47 -23.42
C ILE A 271 -2.70 16.61 -22.64
N GLN A 272 -2.78 17.78 -23.27
CA GLN A 272 -2.17 19.06 -22.96
C GLN A 272 -2.78 19.80 -21.77
N SER A 273 -1.91 20.57 -21.12
CA SER A 273 -2.08 21.89 -20.48
C SER A 273 -3.48 22.34 -20.02
N GLU A 274 -3.59 22.60 -18.72
CA GLU A 274 -4.21 23.84 -18.22
C GLU A 274 -3.49 24.27 -16.93
N VAL A 275 -2.67 25.30 -17.08
CA VAL A 275 -2.05 26.07 -16.00
C VAL A 275 -3.02 27.18 -15.64
N ASN A 276 -3.36 27.32 -14.37
CA ASN A 276 -3.83 28.55 -13.70
C ASN A 276 -3.65 28.31 -12.19
N ASP A 277 -3.37 29.27 -11.31
CA ASP A 277 -2.83 30.62 -11.33
C ASP A 277 -2.68 30.88 -9.82
N TYR A 278 -1.44 30.81 -9.28
CA TYR A 278 -1.20 31.10 -7.86
C TYR A 278 -0.81 32.57 -7.72
N ASP A 279 -1.80 33.30 -7.19
CA ASP A 279 -1.75 34.59 -6.50
C ASP A 279 -0.33 35.07 -6.15
N GLN A 280 0.18 36.01 -6.96
CA GLN A 280 1.36 36.80 -6.64
C GLN A 280 0.96 37.96 -5.75
N SER A 281 1.24 37.84 -4.46
CA SER A 281 1.43 39.01 -3.59
C SER A 281 2.93 39.11 -3.25
N PRO A 282 3.57 40.29 -3.42
CA PRO A 282 4.99 40.46 -3.13
C PRO A 282 5.24 40.41 -1.61
N PRO A 283 6.42 39.93 -1.16
CA PRO A 283 6.71 39.82 0.26
C PRO A 283 7.02 41.20 0.86
N ASP A 284 6.33 41.53 1.95
CA ASP A 284 6.79 42.59 2.85
C ASP A 284 8.09 42.13 3.51
N GLU A 285 9.12 42.95 3.32
CA GLU A 285 10.46 42.80 3.88
C GLU A 285 10.40 42.94 5.41
N ILE A 286 10.41 41.81 6.12
CA ILE A 286 10.61 41.77 7.57
C ILE A 286 12.04 41.27 7.81
N THR A 287 12.92 42.20 8.21
CA THR A 287 14.20 41.89 8.82
C THR A 287 13.96 41.20 10.17
N GLU A 288 14.19 39.89 10.26
CA GLU A 288 14.21 39.17 11.54
C GLU A 288 15.65 38.92 12.06
N PRO A 289 15.86 39.04 13.38
CA PRO A 289 17.15 38.80 14.03
C PRO A 289 17.49 37.30 14.03
N SER A 290 18.78 36.94 13.99
CA SER A 290 19.22 35.54 13.97
C SER A 290 18.77 34.76 15.23
N VAL A 291 17.63 34.09 15.15
CA VAL A 291 17.18 33.13 16.17
C VAL A 291 18.02 31.88 16.00
N LYS A 292 18.71 31.44 17.07
CA LYS A 292 19.42 30.15 17.06
C LYS A 292 18.44 29.04 16.61
N PRO A 293 18.85 28.09 15.76
CA PRO A 293 18.02 26.96 15.39
C PRO A 293 17.48 26.25 16.64
N GLN A 294 16.17 26.02 16.69
CA GLN A 294 15.49 25.30 17.77
C GLN A 294 14.71 24.13 17.19
N THR A 295 14.49 23.08 18.00
CA THR A 295 13.63 21.97 17.62
C THR A 295 12.19 22.46 17.43
N ASP A 296 11.55 22.04 16.34
CA ASP A 296 10.16 22.39 16.08
C ASP A 296 9.27 21.89 17.22
N SER A 297 8.36 22.74 17.71
CA SER A 297 7.52 22.40 18.86
C SER A 297 6.67 21.15 18.63
N GLU A 298 6.28 20.88 17.38
CA GLU A 298 5.54 19.67 17.00
C GLU A 298 6.39 18.40 17.03
N LEU A 299 7.72 18.52 17.00
CA LEU A 299 8.68 17.43 17.09
C LEU A 299 9.21 17.21 18.50
N SER A 300 8.65 17.88 19.52
CA SER A 300 9.08 17.77 20.92
C SER A 300 8.90 16.36 21.53
N PHE A 301 8.22 15.45 20.83
CA PHE A 301 8.12 14.05 21.21
C PHE A 301 9.37 13.24 20.82
N LEU A 302 10.25 13.80 19.99
CA LEU A 302 11.52 13.20 19.63
C LEU A 302 12.58 13.52 20.67
N ASN A 303 13.40 12.52 20.98
CA ASN A 303 14.55 12.69 21.88
C ASN A 303 15.83 12.64 21.06
N LEU A 304 16.68 13.65 21.27
CA LEU A 304 17.99 13.82 20.65
C LEU A 304 19.05 14.05 21.73
N PRO A 305 20.34 13.86 21.44
CA PRO A 305 21.42 14.20 22.37
C PRO A 305 21.50 15.72 22.57
N ASP A 306 22.10 16.13 23.68
CA ASP A 306 22.27 17.55 24.01
C ASP A 306 22.97 18.33 22.89
N GLY A 307 22.44 19.53 22.60
CA GLY A 307 22.92 20.40 21.54
C GLY A 307 22.44 20.03 20.14
N PHE A 308 21.76 18.90 19.94
CA PHE A 308 21.11 18.61 18.65
C PHE A 308 19.70 19.19 18.58
N VAL A 309 19.36 19.71 17.41
CA VAL A 309 18.03 20.23 17.08
C VAL A 309 17.49 19.54 15.84
N ILE A 310 16.17 19.36 15.79
CA ILE A 310 15.48 18.77 14.65
C ILE A 310 14.32 19.65 14.20
N GLN A 311 14.23 19.90 12.90
CA GLN A 311 13.13 20.64 12.29
C GLN A 311 12.57 19.90 11.09
N ILE A 312 11.37 20.25 10.68
CA ILE A 312 10.82 19.80 9.40
C ILE A 312 11.52 20.56 8.27
N PHE A 313 12.27 19.82 7.46
CA PHE A 313 12.80 20.30 6.19
C PHE A 313 11.70 20.40 5.15
N ALA A 314 10.92 19.33 4.98
CA ALA A 314 9.82 19.28 4.02
C ALA A 314 8.67 18.45 4.58
N SER A 315 7.44 18.81 4.19
CA SER A 315 6.22 18.13 4.62
C SER A 315 5.26 17.90 3.46
N LYS A 316 4.19 17.13 3.70
CA LYS A 316 3.12 16.84 2.72
C LYS A 316 3.63 16.18 1.44
N LEU A 317 4.75 15.45 1.52
CA LEU A 317 5.33 14.74 0.39
C LEU A 317 4.50 13.51 -0.01
N ALA A 318 3.71 12.97 0.92
CA ALA A 318 2.69 11.96 0.67
C ALA A 318 1.65 11.97 1.80
N PRO A 319 0.46 11.38 1.60
CA PRO A 319 -0.50 11.20 2.68
C PRO A 319 0.11 10.40 3.84
N SER A 320 -0.17 10.81 5.07
CA SER A 320 0.28 10.08 6.25
C SER A 320 -0.38 8.69 6.34
N LEU A 321 0.42 7.65 6.61
CA LEU A 321 -0.01 6.26 6.72
C LEU A 321 0.35 5.64 8.08
N LEU A 322 0.41 6.45 9.15
CA LEU A 322 0.78 6.01 10.51
C LEU A 322 -0.03 4.81 11.05
N SER A 323 -1.19 4.51 10.46
CA SER A 323 -2.07 3.39 10.83
C SER A 323 -1.83 2.08 10.05
N LYS A 324 -0.90 2.01 9.08
CA LYS A 324 -0.63 0.79 8.29
C LYS A 324 0.76 0.21 8.59
N PRO A 325 0.87 -1.07 9.00
CA PRO A 325 2.16 -1.75 9.05
C PRO A 325 2.69 -2.02 7.63
N GLY A 326 3.98 -1.78 7.40
CA GLY A 326 4.65 -2.00 6.12
C GLY A 326 5.29 -0.73 5.54
N PRO A 327 6.02 -0.84 4.42
CA PRO A 327 6.64 0.30 3.79
C PRO A 327 5.57 1.32 3.35
N GLY A 328 5.65 2.54 3.90
CA GLY A 328 4.80 3.66 3.52
C GLY A 328 5.01 4.09 2.07
N VAL A 329 4.04 4.82 1.54
CA VAL A 329 4.10 5.33 0.16
C VAL A 329 4.76 6.72 0.06
N GLY A 330 5.26 7.22 1.20
CA GLY A 330 5.94 8.51 1.34
C GLY A 330 7.43 8.51 1.02
N PRO A 331 8.14 9.60 1.36
CA PRO A 331 9.51 9.85 0.91
C PRO A 331 10.47 8.73 1.33
N ARG A 332 11.35 8.33 0.40
CA ARG A 332 12.33 7.25 0.57
C ARG A 332 13.75 7.81 0.62
N LEU A 333 14.69 7.17 -0.08
CA LEU A 333 16.07 7.61 -0.13
C LEU A 333 16.17 8.93 -0.88
N MET A 334 17.16 9.72 -0.46
CA MET A 334 17.41 11.06 -0.95
C MET A 334 18.81 11.15 -1.51
N THR A 335 19.01 12.07 -2.46
CA THR A 335 20.32 12.46 -2.95
C THR A 335 20.40 13.98 -2.99
N VAL A 336 21.52 14.52 -2.49
CA VAL A 336 21.80 15.95 -2.54
C VAL A 336 22.72 16.22 -3.73
N VAL A 337 22.34 17.17 -4.59
CA VAL A 337 23.15 17.64 -5.72
C VAL A 337 23.20 19.16 -5.66
N GLY A 338 24.36 19.71 -5.30
CA GLY A 338 24.46 21.13 -4.96
C GLY A 338 23.57 21.46 -3.76
N GLU A 339 22.67 22.42 -3.93
CA GLU A 339 21.69 22.83 -2.91
C GLU A 339 20.36 22.05 -2.99
N ALA A 340 20.16 21.27 -4.06
CA ALA A 340 18.92 20.59 -4.33
C ALA A 340 18.88 19.19 -3.70
N VAL A 341 17.74 18.83 -3.14
CA VAL A 341 17.48 17.52 -2.54
C VAL A 341 16.48 16.77 -3.40
N TYR A 342 16.93 15.68 -4.03
CA TYR A 342 16.09 14.80 -4.82
C TYR A 342 15.58 13.67 -3.93
N VAL A 343 14.27 13.45 -3.91
CA VAL A 343 13.61 12.44 -3.07
C VAL A 343 12.67 11.57 -3.87
N ALA A 344 12.78 10.25 -3.69
CA ALA A 344 11.84 9.31 -4.30
C ALA A 344 10.54 9.23 -3.48
N VAL A 345 9.39 9.28 -4.16
CA VAL A 345 8.06 9.14 -3.56
C VAL A 345 7.32 7.99 -4.25
N PRO A 346 7.47 6.74 -3.76
CA PRO A 346 6.93 5.53 -4.40
C PRO A 346 5.43 5.59 -4.67
N GLY A 347 4.66 6.15 -3.73
CA GLY A 347 3.20 6.26 -3.82
C GLY A 347 2.67 7.09 -4.95
N GLN A 348 3.49 8.02 -5.43
CA GLN A 348 3.14 8.89 -6.54
C GLN A 348 3.81 8.43 -7.84
N GLY A 349 4.79 7.52 -7.77
CA GLY A 349 5.58 7.11 -8.92
C GLY A 349 6.51 8.21 -9.43
N LYS A 350 7.08 9.02 -8.51
CA LYS A 350 7.83 10.24 -8.87
C LYS A 350 9.12 10.41 -8.08
N ILE A 351 10.03 11.19 -8.65
CA ILE A 351 11.11 11.88 -7.95
C ILE A 351 10.70 13.35 -7.83
N LEU A 352 10.73 13.88 -6.61
CA LEU A 352 10.61 15.32 -6.34
C LEU A 352 12.00 15.91 -6.12
N VAL A 353 12.14 17.19 -6.42
CA VAL A 353 13.31 18.00 -6.08
C VAL A 353 12.88 19.12 -5.15
N LEU A 354 13.66 19.36 -4.09
CA LEU A 354 13.38 20.30 -3.03
C LEU A 354 14.56 21.27 -2.87
N LYS A 355 14.29 22.53 -2.57
CA LYS A 355 15.30 23.53 -2.24
C LYS A 355 14.86 24.37 -1.04
N ASP A 356 15.83 24.68 -0.21
CA ASP A 356 15.78 25.76 0.76
C ASP A 356 16.44 26.98 0.10
N THR A 357 15.65 27.98 -0.30
CA THR A 357 16.17 29.14 -1.05
C THR A 357 16.55 30.31 -0.15
N ASN A 358 16.13 30.30 1.11
CA ASN A 358 16.40 31.35 2.09
C ASN A 358 17.46 30.96 3.15
N GLY A 359 17.86 29.68 3.21
CA GLY A 359 18.89 29.15 4.11
C GLY A 359 18.42 28.91 5.54
N ASP A 360 17.11 28.88 5.82
CA ASP A 360 16.56 28.67 7.16
C ASP A 360 16.55 27.18 7.62
N GLY A 361 16.90 26.28 6.70
CA GLY A 361 16.89 24.84 6.87
C GLY A 361 15.54 24.20 6.54
N ARG A 362 14.64 24.89 5.83
CA ARG A 362 13.36 24.39 5.35
C ARG A 362 13.27 24.55 3.84
N ALA A 363 12.76 23.53 3.17
CA ALA A 363 12.47 23.63 1.76
C ALA A 363 11.25 24.53 1.55
N ASP A 364 11.47 25.69 0.95
CA ASP A 364 10.44 26.64 0.51
C ASP A 364 10.08 26.47 -0.97
N TRP A 365 10.82 25.62 -1.69
CA TRP A 365 10.60 25.33 -3.09
C TRP A 365 10.59 23.82 -3.38
N GLN A 366 9.66 23.39 -4.23
CA GLN A 366 9.48 22.01 -4.65
C GLN A 366 9.05 21.92 -6.11
N GLN A 367 9.59 20.94 -6.84
CA GLN A 367 9.17 20.60 -8.20
C GLN A 367 9.17 19.08 -8.43
N GLU A 368 8.36 18.63 -9.39
CA GLU A 368 8.48 17.27 -9.92
C GLU A 368 9.70 17.21 -10.85
N PHE A 369 10.69 16.40 -10.48
CA PHE A 369 11.85 16.16 -11.33
C PHE A 369 11.56 15.15 -12.44
N PHE A 370 10.97 14.00 -12.07
CA PHE A 370 10.62 12.93 -13.02
C PHE A 370 9.45 12.09 -12.50
N SER A 371 8.59 11.57 -13.37
CA SER A 371 7.40 10.80 -13.01
C SER A 371 7.13 9.60 -13.94
N GLY A 372 6.03 8.87 -13.70
CA GLY A 372 5.69 7.67 -14.46
C GLY A 372 6.48 6.43 -14.03
N LEU A 373 7.05 6.44 -12.83
CA LEU A 373 7.90 5.38 -12.29
C LEU A 373 7.08 4.36 -11.50
N LYS A 374 7.44 3.08 -11.61
CA LYS A 374 6.85 2.03 -10.77
C LYS A 374 7.57 1.95 -9.42
N ARG A 375 6.95 2.52 -8.37
CA ARG A 375 7.46 2.50 -6.99
C ARG A 375 8.96 2.87 -6.90
N PRO A 376 9.37 4.06 -7.36
CA PRO A 376 10.77 4.49 -7.28
C PRO A 376 11.25 4.55 -5.84
N HIS A 377 12.51 4.20 -5.62
CA HIS A 377 13.07 4.14 -4.27
C HIS A 377 14.29 5.05 -4.08
N ASN A 378 15.11 5.28 -5.12
CA ASN A 378 16.15 6.30 -5.08
C ASN A 378 16.52 6.84 -6.47
N ILE A 379 17.33 7.90 -6.44
CA ILE A 379 17.95 8.57 -7.58
C ILE A 379 19.40 8.92 -7.23
N VAL A 380 20.33 8.91 -8.18
CA VAL A 380 21.71 9.43 -8.03
C VAL A 380 22.14 10.19 -9.28
N GLN A 381 22.95 11.24 -9.12
CA GLN A 381 23.51 12.00 -10.23
C GLN A 381 24.97 11.61 -10.48
N TYR A 382 25.34 11.50 -11.75
CA TYR A 382 26.72 11.28 -12.18
C TYR A 382 26.89 11.78 -13.62
N ASP A 383 27.85 12.67 -13.85
CA ASP A 383 28.26 13.14 -15.18
C ASP A 383 27.08 13.66 -16.04
N GLY A 384 26.22 14.49 -15.42
CA GLY A 384 25.04 15.08 -16.08
C GLY A 384 23.88 14.10 -16.31
N TRP A 385 23.99 12.85 -15.84
CA TRP A 385 22.90 11.87 -15.85
C TRP A 385 22.36 11.63 -14.46
N TYR A 386 21.04 11.45 -14.38
CA TYR A 386 20.33 11.07 -13.18
C TYR A 386 19.82 9.64 -13.33
N TYR A 387 20.36 8.74 -12.53
CA TYR A 387 20.02 7.31 -12.52
C TYR A 387 18.96 7.05 -11.48
N ILE A 388 17.84 6.47 -11.89
CA ILE A 388 16.66 6.25 -11.06
C ILE A 388 16.42 4.75 -10.91
N ALA A 389 16.25 4.30 -9.67
CA ALA A 389 15.85 2.94 -9.36
C ALA A 389 14.34 2.87 -9.13
N ALA A 390 13.63 2.25 -10.07
CA ALA A 390 12.25 1.83 -9.94
C ALA A 390 12.19 0.30 -9.71
N GLU A 391 11.07 -0.22 -9.21
CA GLU A 391 10.95 -1.64 -8.88
C GLU A 391 11.33 -2.57 -10.05
N ASP A 392 10.90 -2.20 -11.26
CA ASP A 392 11.00 -3.00 -12.47
C ASP A 392 12.23 -2.70 -13.33
N GLN A 393 12.94 -1.59 -13.07
CA GLN A 393 14.06 -1.18 -13.91
C GLN A 393 14.98 -0.14 -13.25
N ILE A 394 16.21 -0.09 -13.76
CA ILE A 394 17.06 1.10 -13.69
C ILE A 394 16.92 1.85 -15.01
N LEU A 395 16.68 3.15 -14.90
CA LEU A 395 16.69 4.07 -16.04
C LEU A 395 17.55 5.29 -15.71
N ARG A 396 17.91 6.06 -16.72
CA ARG A 396 18.54 7.37 -16.54
C ARG A 396 17.89 8.44 -17.40
N VAL A 397 17.99 9.67 -16.93
CA VAL A 397 17.50 10.89 -17.58
C VAL A 397 18.54 12.00 -17.45
N GLN A 398 18.39 13.07 -18.21
CA GLN A 398 19.17 14.29 -18.04
C GLN A 398 18.25 15.46 -17.71
N ASP A 399 18.88 16.50 -17.19
CA ASP A 399 18.38 17.86 -17.08
C ASP A 399 19.48 18.71 -17.71
N ARG A 400 19.27 19.14 -18.95
CA ARG A 400 20.26 19.78 -19.82
C ARG A 400 20.18 21.30 -19.73
N ASP A 401 19.01 21.86 -19.46
CA ASP A 401 18.82 23.30 -19.28
C ASP A 401 18.94 23.76 -17.81
N ASN A 402 19.07 22.82 -16.87
CA ASN A 402 19.20 23.02 -15.43
C ASN A 402 17.97 23.70 -14.81
N ASP A 403 16.77 23.42 -15.34
CA ASP A 403 15.49 23.88 -14.78
C ASP A 403 14.98 22.99 -13.62
N LEU A 404 15.79 22.01 -13.19
CA LEU A 404 15.47 21.01 -12.16
C LEU A 404 14.29 20.11 -12.57
N LYS A 405 14.20 19.81 -13.86
CA LYS A 405 13.27 18.85 -14.44
C LYS A 405 14.01 17.97 -15.44
N ALA A 406 13.69 16.69 -15.42
CA ALA A 406 14.23 15.78 -16.41
C ALA A 406 13.51 15.91 -17.76
N GLU A 407 14.26 15.95 -18.87
CA GLU A 407 13.66 15.99 -20.19
C GLU A 407 13.17 14.61 -20.65
N ALA A 408 11.95 14.54 -21.17
CA ALA A 408 11.30 13.29 -21.54
C ALA A 408 12.02 12.52 -22.66
N GLU A 409 12.67 13.23 -23.59
CA GLU A 409 13.42 12.64 -24.70
C GLU A 409 14.77 12.03 -24.28
N THR A 410 15.22 12.29 -23.05
CA THR A 410 16.50 11.78 -22.53
C THR A 410 16.37 10.42 -21.83
N VAL A 411 15.15 9.92 -21.69
CA VAL A 411 14.87 8.69 -20.93
C VAL A 411 15.51 7.47 -21.59
N GLU A 412 16.47 6.89 -20.89
CA GLU A 412 17.13 5.64 -21.29
C GLU A 412 16.88 4.54 -20.26
N LYS A 413 16.24 3.44 -20.68
CA LYS A 413 16.10 2.24 -19.85
C LYS A 413 17.40 1.43 -19.92
N LEU A 414 18.00 1.16 -18.77
CA LEU A 414 19.33 0.54 -18.68
C LEU A 414 19.26 -0.94 -18.33
N VAL A 415 18.51 -1.29 -17.28
CA VAL A 415 18.47 -2.65 -16.73
C VAL A 415 17.03 -3.00 -16.35
N SER A 416 16.55 -4.18 -16.75
CA SER A 416 15.27 -4.73 -16.28
C SER A 416 15.49 -5.57 -15.03
N LEU A 417 14.64 -5.37 -14.02
CA LEU A 417 14.77 -5.97 -12.70
C LEU A 417 13.57 -6.88 -12.39
N PRO A 418 13.75 -7.97 -11.62
CA PRO A 418 12.64 -8.79 -11.19
C PRO A 418 11.71 -8.02 -10.24
N THR A 419 10.39 -8.13 -10.44
CA THR A 419 9.36 -7.46 -9.64
C THR A 419 8.72 -8.38 -8.59
N GLY A 420 8.06 -7.84 -7.57
CA GLY A 420 7.43 -8.60 -6.47
C GLY A 420 8.36 -8.86 -5.28
N GLY A 421 7.84 -9.50 -4.23
CA GLY A 421 8.57 -9.72 -2.96
C GLY A 421 9.04 -8.40 -2.34
N HIS A 422 10.31 -8.34 -1.90
CA HIS A 422 10.95 -7.08 -1.59
C HIS A 422 11.07 -6.24 -2.86
N TRP A 423 10.37 -5.11 -2.91
CA TRP A 423 10.21 -4.29 -4.13
C TRP A 423 11.18 -3.12 -4.24
N THR A 424 11.84 -2.74 -3.13
CA THR A 424 12.80 -1.62 -3.11
C THR A 424 14.02 -1.93 -3.97
N ARG A 425 14.48 -0.95 -4.73
CA ARG A 425 15.68 -1.04 -5.56
C ARG A 425 16.57 0.15 -5.25
N THR A 426 17.87 -0.08 -5.11
CA THR A 426 18.80 1.01 -4.88
C THR A 426 19.91 0.98 -5.91
N VAL A 427 20.12 2.12 -6.57
CA VAL A 427 21.22 2.32 -7.51
C VAL A 427 22.20 3.35 -6.94
N LYS A 428 23.50 3.02 -7.00
CA LYS A 428 24.60 3.94 -6.70
C LYS A 428 25.67 3.81 -7.77
N ILE A 429 26.45 4.87 -7.97
CA ILE A 429 27.60 4.86 -8.87
C ILE A 429 28.87 4.87 -8.04
N ILE A 430 29.66 3.82 -8.17
CA ILE A 430 30.91 3.62 -7.42
C ILE A 430 31.97 3.21 -8.43
N ASN A 431 33.11 3.91 -8.45
CA ASN A 431 34.21 3.65 -9.40
C ASN A 431 33.74 3.58 -10.87
N ARG A 432 32.86 4.51 -11.28
CA ARG A 432 32.30 4.59 -12.65
C ARG A 432 31.52 3.34 -13.09
N GLN A 433 30.95 2.61 -12.14
CA GLN A 433 30.07 1.46 -12.40
C GLN A 433 28.76 1.60 -11.63
N LEU A 434 27.68 1.05 -12.18
CA LEU A 434 26.39 0.96 -11.49
C LEU A 434 26.41 -0.20 -10.52
N TYR A 435 26.00 0.05 -9.30
CA TYR A 435 25.71 -0.97 -8.29
C TYR A 435 24.22 -0.94 -8.00
N ILE A 436 23.57 -2.10 -8.06
CA ILE A 436 22.12 -2.24 -8.00
C ILE A 436 21.78 -3.27 -6.95
N ALA A 437 21.10 -2.86 -5.87
CA ALA A 437 20.60 -3.76 -4.85
C ALA A 437 19.15 -4.18 -5.15
N VAL A 438 18.89 -5.48 -5.03
CA VAL A 438 17.56 -6.08 -5.22
C VAL A 438 17.32 -7.13 -4.13
N GLY A 439 16.34 -6.87 -3.26
CA GLY A 439 15.96 -7.80 -2.21
C GLY A 439 15.30 -9.08 -2.73
N SER A 440 15.21 -10.10 -1.87
CA SER A 440 14.63 -11.41 -2.15
C SER A 440 13.16 -11.33 -2.59
N SER A 441 12.70 -12.33 -3.30
CA SER A 441 11.31 -12.54 -3.70
C SER A 441 10.43 -13.05 -2.54
N CYS A 442 11.05 -13.53 -1.46
CA CYS A 442 10.41 -14.27 -0.37
C CYS A 442 11.04 -13.94 0.99
N ASN A 443 10.41 -14.42 2.08
CA ASN A 443 11.03 -14.33 3.40
C ASN A 443 12.32 -15.17 3.50
N VAL A 444 12.22 -16.45 3.12
CA VAL A 444 13.31 -17.42 3.12
C VAL A 444 13.04 -18.47 2.03
N CYS A 445 13.90 -18.53 1.01
CA CYS A 445 13.79 -19.48 -0.10
C CYS A 445 15.06 -19.48 -0.93
N ASN A 446 15.20 -20.48 -1.81
CA ASN A 446 16.23 -20.46 -2.83
C ASN A 446 15.73 -19.66 -4.03
N GLU A 447 16.43 -18.57 -4.35
CA GLU A 447 16.08 -17.71 -5.48
C GLU A 447 16.36 -18.38 -6.83
N THR A 448 15.51 -18.10 -7.81
CA THR A 448 15.70 -18.53 -9.19
C THR A 448 16.35 -17.45 -10.06
N ASP A 449 16.12 -16.17 -9.73
CA ASP A 449 16.75 -15.03 -10.38
C ASP A 449 18.00 -14.61 -9.60
N LYS A 450 19.15 -14.59 -10.28
CA LYS A 450 20.46 -14.24 -9.68
C LYS A 450 20.57 -12.79 -9.24
N GLN A 451 19.68 -11.92 -9.70
CA GLN A 451 19.62 -10.53 -9.25
C GLN A 451 19.01 -10.42 -7.85
N ARG A 452 18.20 -11.40 -7.41
CA ARG A 452 17.55 -11.37 -6.10
C ARG A 452 18.52 -11.67 -4.97
N ALA A 453 18.24 -11.06 -3.82
CA ALA A 453 19.04 -11.17 -2.61
C ALA A 453 20.54 -10.88 -2.87
N ALA A 454 20.78 -9.86 -3.69
CA ALA A 454 22.09 -9.59 -4.24
C ALA A 454 22.29 -8.10 -4.58
N ILE A 455 23.56 -7.74 -4.73
CA ILE A 455 23.99 -6.51 -5.38
C ILE A 455 24.61 -6.88 -6.70
N THR A 456 24.10 -6.31 -7.79
CA THR A 456 24.60 -6.49 -9.15
C THR A 456 25.42 -5.27 -9.56
N ARG A 457 26.55 -5.50 -10.23
CA ARG A 457 27.40 -4.46 -10.78
C ARG A 457 27.36 -4.47 -12.31
N CYS A 458 27.11 -3.33 -12.91
CA CYS A 458 27.02 -3.14 -14.36
C CYS A 458 27.87 -1.95 -14.82
N ASP A 459 28.12 -1.85 -16.12
CA ASP A 459 28.62 -0.63 -16.75
C ASP A 459 27.55 0.49 -16.67
N LEU A 460 27.97 1.75 -16.81
CA LEU A 460 27.07 2.92 -16.72
C LEU A 460 25.93 2.94 -17.75
N ASN A 461 26.00 2.12 -18.80
CA ASN A 461 24.97 1.95 -19.81
C ASN A 461 24.03 0.76 -19.52
N GLY A 462 24.14 0.13 -18.34
CA GLY A 462 23.34 -1.03 -17.94
C GLY A 462 23.79 -2.36 -18.52
N LYS A 463 24.91 -2.42 -19.26
CA LYS A 463 25.43 -3.66 -19.84
C LYS A 463 26.44 -4.34 -18.90
N ASN A 464 26.83 -5.56 -19.28
CA ASN A 464 27.86 -6.35 -18.58
C ASN A 464 27.58 -6.55 -17.07
N CYS A 465 26.30 -6.72 -16.73
CA CYS A 465 25.86 -6.93 -15.35
C CYS A 465 26.36 -8.27 -14.79
N THR A 466 26.97 -8.22 -13.61
CA THR A 466 27.48 -9.38 -12.88
C THR A 466 27.12 -9.26 -11.40
N VAL A 467 26.81 -10.38 -10.74
CA VAL A 467 26.58 -10.38 -9.29
C VAL A 467 27.88 -9.98 -8.58
N PHE A 468 27.82 -8.88 -7.83
CA PHE A 468 28.93 -8.37 -7.04
C PHE A 468 28.94 -9.00 -5.65
N ALA A 469 27.78 -9.11 -5.00
CA ALA A 469 27.60 -9.73 -3.69
C ALA A 469 26.24 -10.45 -3.65
N SER A 470 26.16 -11.57 -2.95
CA SER A 470 24.96 -12.41 -2.83
C SER A 470 24.70 -12.84 -1.39
N GLY A 471 23.54 -13.45 -1.14
CA GLY A 471 23.16 -13.90 0.20
C GLY A 471 22.78 -12.76 1.12
N LEU A 472 22.29 -11.67 0.53
CA LEU A 472 21.85 -10.44 1.17
C LEU A 472 20.33 -10.39 1.07
N ARG A 473 19.59 -10.79 2.11
CA ARG A 473 18.13 -10.97 1.98
C ARG A 473 17.47 -9.72 1.43
N ASN A 474 17.79 -8.56 2.01
CA ASN A 474 17.24 -7.30 1.56
C ASN A 474 18.13 -6.14 2.01
N THR A 475 19.17 -5.89 1.21
CA THR A 475 20.02 -4.71 1.34
C THR A 475 19.33 -3.52 0.70
N VAL A 476 18.76 -2.64 1.53
CA VAL A 476 17.89 -1.56 1.05
C VAL A 476 18.69 -0.33 0.67
N ASP A 477 19.74 0.01 1.40
CA ASP A 477 20.66 1.08 1.02
C ASP A 477 22.11 0.65 1.27
N PHE A 478 23.02 1.29 0.55
CA PHE A 478 24.46 1.09 0.70
C PHE A 478 25.22 2.35 0.30
N VAL A 479 26.38 2.54 0.91
CA VAL A 479 27.22 3.72 0.74
C VAL A 479 28.69 3.31 0.65
N GLU A 480 29.46 4.07 -0.12
CA GLU A 480 30.92 3.94 -0.16
C GLU A 480 31.54 4.81 0.94
N HIS A 481 32.53 4.26 1.63
CA HIS A 481 33.33 4.96 2.62
C HIS A 481 34.75 4.39 2.64
N GLN A 482 35.74 5.25 2.39
CA GLN A 482 37.17 4.92 2.46
C GLN A 482 37.60 3.70 1.61
N GLY A 483 37.06 3.59 0.40
CA GLY A 483 37.31 2.53 -0.57
C GLY A 483 36.50 1.25 -0.35
N ALA A 484 35.62 1.21 0.65
CA ALA A 484 34.78 0.06 0.96
C ALA A 484 33.29 0.40 0.84
N ILE A 485 32.47 -0.60 0.49
CA ILE A 485 31.02 -0.45 0.41
C ILE A 485 30.40 -1.05 1.67
N TYR A 486 29.50 -0.31 2.30
CA TYR A 486 28.75 -0.76 3.47
C TYR A 486 27.26 -0.70 3.16
N GLY A 487 26.51 -1.77 3.47
CA GLY A 487 25.08 -1.85 3.20
C GLY A 487 24.30 -2.33 4.41
N THR A 488 23.06 -1.85 4.55
CA THR A 488 22.11 -2.46 5.49
C THR A 488 21.70 -3.83 4.98
N ASP A 489 21.25 -4.75 5.84
CA ASP A 489 20.50 -5.92 5.40
C ASP A 489 19.40 -6.25 6.41
N ASN A 490 18.21 -6.57 5.91
CA ASN A 490 17.08 -6.96 6.73
C ASN A 490 17.02 -8.49 6.78
N GLY A 491 17.27 -9.08 7.95
CA GLY A 491 17.25 -10.51 8.19
C GLY A 491 15.87 -11.14 8.01
N ARG A 492 15.82 -12.49 7.97
CA ARG A 492 14.56 -13.21 7.74
C ARG A 492 13.58 -13.08 8.90
N ASP A 493 12.30 -13.11 8.58
CA ASP A 493 11.23 -13.13 9.56
C ASP A 493 11.03 -14.52 10.17
N GLN A 494 10.27 -14.54 11.28
CA GLN A 494 9.72 -15.75 11.91
C GLN A 494 10.78 -16.68 12.56
N LEU A 495 11.88 -16.10 13.08
CA LEU A 495 12.84 -16.78 13.98
C LEU A 495 12.71 -16.35 15.46
N GLY A 496 11.60 -15.70 15.82
CA GLY A 496 11.36 -15.16 17.15
C GLY A 496 11.72 -13.67 17.26
N ASN A 497 11.63 -13.10 18.46
CA ASN A 497 11.75 -11.64 18.66
C ASN A 497 13.20 -11.11 18.68
N THR A 498 14.17 -12.00 18.82
CA THR A 498 15.58 -11.63 19.05
C THR A 498 16.50 -12.15 17.95
N LEU A 499 15.96 -12.87 16.96
CA LEU A 499 16.72 -13.44 15.86
C LEU A 499 15.93 -13.31 14.55
N PRO A 500 16.64 -13.26 13.40
CA PRO A 500 18.09 -13.01 13.30
C PRO A 500 18.41 -11.53 13.61
N PRO A 501 19.66 -11.19 13.94
CA PRO A 501 20.07 -9.78 13.99
C PRO A 501 19.90 -9.14 12.60
N GLU A 502 19.71 -7.82 12.59
CA GLU A 502 19.86 -7.05 11.35
C GLU A 502 21.34 -6.72 11.15
N GLU A 503 21.76 -6.40 9.93
CA GLU A 503 23.19 -6.37 9.61
C GLU A 503 23.61 -5.06 8.94
N ILE A 504 24.83 -4.62 9.25
CA ILE A 504 25.62 -3.72 8.41
C ILE A 504 26.76 -4.54 7.82
N ASN A 505 26.68 -4.81 6.52
CA ASN A 505 27.61 -5.68 5.82
C ASN A 505 28.71 -4.86 5.13
N LYS A 506 29.98 -5.29 5.25
CA LYS A 506 31.08 -4.78 4.41
C LYS A 506 31.09 -5.57 3.11
N LEU A 507 30.64 -4.94 2.04
CA LEU A 507 30.34 -5.54 0.75
C LEU A 507 31.61 -5.65 -0.11
N VAL A 508 31.94 -6.88 -0.53
CA VAL A 508 33.11 -7.19 -1.35
C VAL A 508 32.72 -8.02 -2.58
N ALA A 509 33.53 -7.91 -3.64
CA ALA A 509 33.30 -8.66 -4.87
C ALA A 509 33.34 -10.18 -4.63
N GLY A 510 32.32 -10.89 -5.08
CA GLY A 510 32.14 -12.34 -4.90
C GLY A 510 31.71 -12.74 -3.49
N GLY A 511 31.42 -11.79 -2.59
CA GLY A 511 31.03 -12.08 -1.22
C GLY A 511 29.67 -12.78 -1.12
N ASN A 512 29.57 -13.77 -0.23
CA ASN A 512 28.33 -14.43 0.16
C ASN A 512 28.02 -14.12 1.63
N TYR A 513 26.90 -13.47 1.90
CA TYR A 513 26.49 -13.00 3.24
C TYR A 513 25.52 -13.96 3.94
N GLY A 514 25.28 -15.13 3.35
CA GLY A 514 24.75 -16.29 4.05
C GLY A 514 23.28 -16.59 3.81
N TRP A 515 22.42 -15.61 3.57
CA TRP A 515 21.00 -15.88 3.30
C TRP A 515 20.85 -16.77 2.05
N PRO A 516 19.95 -17.78 2.03
CA PRO A 516 18.96 -18.12 3.06
C PRO A 516 19.43 -19.16 4.10
N ILE A 517 20.67 -19.66 3.99
CA ILE A 517 21.15 -20.78 4.81
C ILE A 517 21.75 -20.31 6.13
N CYS A 518 22.32 -19.11 6.16
CA CYS A 518 23.03 -18.56 7.30
C CYS A 518 22.55 -17.14 7.61
N TYR A 519 22.77 -16.68 8.84
CA TYR A 519 22.53 -15.30 9.27
C TYR A 519 23.52 -14.86 10.36
N GLY A 520 23.68 -13.55 10.54
CA GLY A 520 24.49 -12.96 11.60
C GLY A 520 25.95 -13.39 11.52
N GLN A 521 26.54 -13.68 12.67
CA GLN A 521 27.89 -14.26 12.79
C GLN A 521 27.99 -15.72 12.28
N GLN A 522 27.66 -15.95 11.00
CA GLN A 522 27.77 -17.22 10.28
C GLN A 522 26.96 -18.37 10.94
N LEU A 523 25.81 -18.07 11.51
CA LEU A 523 24.97 -19.08 12.17
C LEU A 523 24.09 -19.81 11.16
N HIS A 524 24.07 -21.14 11.23
CA HIS A 524 23.24 -21.99 10.36
C HIS A 524 21.76 -21.91 10.73
N ASP A 525 20.92 -21.53 9.76
CA ASP A 525 19.47 -21.53 9.87
C ASP A 525 18.91 -22.95 9.73
N THR A 526 19.04 -23.72 10.81
CA THR A 526 18.49 -25.07 10.91
C THR A 526 16.95 -25.11 10.86
N ASN A 527 16.25 -23.98 10.92
CA ASN A 527 14.79 -23.94 10.75
C ASN A 527 14.41 -24.03 9.27
N PHE A 528 15.14 -23.34 8.40
CA PHE A 528 14.94 -23.43 6.96
C PHE A 528 15.67 -24.62 6.35
N ASP A 529 16.96 -24.74 6.62
CA ASP A 529 17.82 -25.73 6.00
C ASP A 529 17.94 -26.97 6.88
N LYS A 530 17.31 -28.06 6.45
CA LYS A 530 17.27 -29.36 7.15
C LYS A 530 18.35 -30.32 6.68
N ASN A 531 19.24 -29.88 5.79
CA ASN A 531 20.31 -30.72 5.28
C ASN A 531 21.37 -30.99 6.36
N VAL A 532 22.01 -32.16 6.25
CA VAL A 532 23.14 -32.54 7.10
C VAL A 532 24.41 -32.40 6.28
N TYR A 533 25.34 -31.58 6.76
CA TYR A 533 26.60 -31.32 6.09
C TYR A 533 27.76 -31.96 6.83
N ILE A 534 28.76 -32.43 6.07
CA ILE A 534 30.02 -32.92 6.64
C ILE A 534 30.88 -31.75 7.15
N ARG A 535 30.79 -30.59 6.48
CA ARG A 535 31.43 -29.32 6.85
C ARG A 535 30.35 -28.28 7.09
N ASP A 536 30.53 -27.41 8.08
CA ASP A 536 29.61 -26.30 8.36
C ASP A 536 29.32 -25.49 7.08
N PRO A 537 28.05 -25.41 6.64
CA PRO A 537 27.68 -24.72 5.40
C PRO A 537 27.90 -23.19 5.48
N CYS A 538 28.06 -22.64 6.68
CA CYS A 538 28.24 -21.20 6.90
C CYS A 538 29.71 -20.78 7.01
N ALA A 539 30.65 -21.73 7.02
CA ALA A 539 32.07 -21.45 7.23
C ALA A 539 32.69 -20.50 6.19
N ASP A 540 32.16 -20.49 4.96
CA ASP A 540 32.67 -19.67 3.85
C ASP A 540 31.83 -18.41 3.60
N THR A 541 30.82 -18.12 4.43
CA THR A 541 30.05 -16.87 4.36
C THR A 541 30.81 -15.73 5.05
N ILE A 542 30.46 -14.48 4.74
CA ILE A 542 31.06 -13.29 5.32
C ILE A 542 30.15 -12.78 6.43
N ALA A 543 30.70 -12.65 7.64
CA ALA A 543 30.01 -12.07 8.79
C ALA A 543 29.80 -10.55 8.64
N PRO A 544 28.75 -9.99 9.26
CA PRO A 544 28.49 -8.56 9.22
C PRO A 544 29.57 -7.77 9.96
N ALA A 545 29.80 -6.52 9.53
CA ALA A 545 30.72 -5.61 10.20
C ALA A 545 30.13 -5.10 11.53
N VAL A 546 28.80 -4.97 11.60
CA VAL A 546 28.04 -4.61 12.80
C VAL A 546 26.69 -5.35 12.76
N GLU A 547 26.28 -5.92 13.89
CA GLU A 547 24.92 -6.44 14.08
C GLU A 547 24.06 -5.39 14.80
N LEU A 548 22.81 -5.27 14.40
CA LEU A 548 21.79 -4.44 15.05
C LEU A 548 20.70 -5.35 15.64
N PRO A 549 19.91 -4.86 16.61
CA PRO A 549 18.83 -5.63 17.21
C PRO A 549 17.85 -6.18 16.16
N ALA A 550 17.41 -7.43 16.33
CA ALA A 550 16.51 -8.08 15.39
C ALA A 550 15.24 -7.27 15.07
N HIS A 551 14.83 -7.30 13.80
CA HIS A 551 13.57 -6.74 13.28
C HIS A 551 13.46 -5.21 13.28
N ASN A 552 14.54 -4.46 13.53
CA ASN A 552 14.46 -2.99 13.51
C ASN A 552 14.31 -2.40 12.10
N ALA A 553 14.52 -3.21 11.05
CA ALA A 553 14.41 -2.87 9.64
C ALA A 553 15.28 -1.67 9.19
N PRO A 554 16.61 -1.83 9.08
CA PRO A 554 17.50 -0.76 8.66
C PRO A 554 17.35 -0.48 7.15
N LEU A 555 16.92 0.72 6.78
CA LEU A 555 16.59 1.05 5.38
C LEU A 555 17.52 2.07 4.71
N GLY A 556 18.20 2.92 5.48
CA GLY A 556 19.06 3.98 4.95
C GLY A 556 20.25 4.23 5.86
N LEU A 557 21.39 4.60 5.27
CA LEU A 557 22.60 4.88 6.02
C LEU A 557 23.44 6.00 5.40
N ALA A 558 24.13 6.75 6.26
CA ALA A 558 25.13 7.71 5.84
C ALA A 558 26.27 7.79 6.85
N PHE A 559 27.51 7.75 6.35
CA PHE A 559 28.64 8.24 7.11
C PHE A 559 28.55 9.76 7.17
N TYR A 560 28.69 10.33 8.37
CA TYR A 560 28.69 11.77 8.52
C TYR A 560 29.99 12.37 7.97
N GLN A 561 29.83 13.39 7.13
CA GLN A 561 30.91 14.01 6.36
C GLN A 561 31.11 15.50 6.70
N GLY A 562 30.27 16.07 7.56
CA GLY A 562 30.38 17.48 7.97
C GLY A 562 31.32 17.69 9.16
N GLU A 563 31.50 18.96 9.51
CA GLU A 563 32.31 19.40 10.66
C GLU A 563 31.46 20.05 11.77
N GLU A 564 30.17 20.28 11.52
CA GLU A 564 29.25 20.99 12.43
C GLU A 564 28.83 20.16 13.65
N PHE A 565 28.73 18.83 13.51
CA PHE A 565 28.49 17.95 14.65
C PHE A 565 29.76 17.88 15.52
N PRO A 566 29.64 17.60 16.83
CA PRO A 566 30.79 17.49 17.72
C PRO A 566 31.85 16.52 17.16
N PRO A 567 33.15 16.74 17.42
CA PRO A 567 34.25 15.94 16.87
C PRO A 567 34.04 14.42 17.00
N ASP A 568 33.47 13.99 18.11
CA ASP A 568 33.22 12.59 18.42
C ASP A 568 32.25 11.91 17.43
N TYR A 569 31.40 12.67 16.72
CA TYR A 569 30.44 12.18 15.72
C TYR A 569 31.02 12.19 14.29
N GLN A 570 32.20 12.80 14.08
CA GLN A 570 32.78 12.96 12.75
C GLN A 570 33.28 11.61 12.21
N GLY A 571 32.78 11.23 11.02
CA GLY A 571 33.07 9.93 10.42
C GLY A 571 32.25 8.76 10.99
N ASP A 572 31.32 9.01 11.91
CA ASP A 572 30.41 7.97 12.40
C ASP A 572 29.31 7.64 11.39
N LEU A 573 28.74 6.45 11.56
CA LEU A 573 27.68 5.94 10.70
C LEU A 573 26.32 6.13 11.34
N PHE A 574 25.40 6.75 10.62
CA PHE A 574 24.01 6.92 11.03
C PHE A 574 23.11 5.99 10.22
N VAL A 575 22.20 5.29 10.89
CA VAL A 575 21.34 4.27 10.27
C VAL A 575 19.89 4.51 10.66
N ALA A 576 19.01 4.70 9.67
CA ALA A 576 17.58 4.80 9.89
C ALA A 576 16.96 3.39 10.02
N ALA A 577 16.40 3.12 11.20
CA ALA A 577 15.69 1.89 11.52
C ALA A 577 14.18 2.12 11.45
N HIS A 578 13.56 1.56 10.41
CA HIS A 578 12.17 1.84 10.02
C HIS A 578 11.12 1.29 10.98
N GLY A 579 11.48 0.27 11.76
CA GLY A 579 10.65 -0.27 12.82
C GLY A 579 10.01 -1.62 12.51
N SER A 580 10.01 -2.48 13.52
CA SER A 580 9.51 -3.85 13.44
C SER A 580 8.01 -3.93 13.22
N TRP A 581 7.58 -4.91 12.43
CA TRP A 581 6.18 -5.34 12.32
C TRP A 581 5.95 -6.75 12.91
N ASN A 582 7.01 -7.56 12.99
CA ASN A 582 7.03 -8.98 13.34
C ASN A 582 7.73 -9.28 14.69
N ARG A 583 7.81 -8.29 15.60
CA ARG A 583 8.49 -8.38 16.90
C ARG A 583 7.58 -7.90 18.04
N GLN A 584 7.66 -8.54 19.21
CA GLN A 584 7.02 -8.08 20.44
C GLN A 584 8.00 -8.09 21.64
N PRO A 585 8.22 -6.94 22.33
CA PRO A 585 7.71 -5.61 21.99
C PRO A 585 8.28 -5.09 20.65
N PRO A 586 7.69 -4.08 20.01
CA PRO A 586 8.28 -3.47 18.82
C PRO A 586 9.63 -2.78 19.12
N ASP A 587 10.50 -2.71 18.12
CA ASP A 587 11.79 -2.00 18.17
C ASP A 587 12.11 -1.35 16.81
N GLY A 588 13.11 -0.49 16.76
CA GLY A 588 13.39 0.42 15.65
C GLY A 588 12.68 1.75 15.83
N TYR A 589 12.10 2.32 14.76
CA TYR A 589 11.46 3.65 14.78
C TYR A 589 12.41 4.72 15.32
N LYS A 590 13.65 4.70 14.85
CA LYS A 590 14.75 5.51 15.37
C LYS A 590 15.86 5.67 14.36
N VAL A 591 16.78 6.57 14.65
CA VAL A 591 18.08 6.64 13.97
C VAL A 591 19.12 6.14 14.96
N PHE A 592 19.91 5.16 14.56
CA PHE A 592 21.10 4.74 15.30
C PHE A 592 22.30 5.61 14.91
N ARG A 593 23.18 5.85 15.87
CA ARG A 593 24.58 6.22 15.63
C ARG A 593 25.45 5.00 15.95
N ILE A 594 26.36 4.69 15.03
CA ILE A 594 27.40 3.69 15.19
C ILE A 594 28.73 4.44 15.22
N ASP A 595 29.36 4.44 16.39
CA ASP A 595 30.75 4.89 16.53
C ASP A 595 31.61 4.03 15.60
N TRP A 596 32.19 4.65 14.57
CA TRP A 596 32.82 3.86 13.52
C TRP A 596 34.17 3.26 13.95
N GLN A 597 34.82 3.84 14.96
CA GLN A 597 36.07 3.33 15.49
C GLN A 597 35.82 2.14 16.42
N THR A 598 34.87 2.27 17.35
CA THR A 598 34.59 1.24 18.37
C THR A 598 33.51 0.24 17.94
N LYS A 599 32.79 0.52 16.85
CA LYS A 599 31.60 -0.22 16.37
C LYS A 599 30.44 -0.23 17.36
N LYS A 600 30.45 0.68 18.34
CA LYS A 600 29.39 0.77 19.34
C LYS A 600 28.12 1.36 18.72
N VAL A 601 27.02 0.62 18.81
CA VAL A 601 25.69 1.06 18.40
C VAL A 601 25.01 1.81 19.55
N SER A 602 24.42 2.96 19.25
CA SER A 602 23.69 3.80 20.20
C SER A 602 22.49 4.47 19.53
N ASP A 603 21.46 4.77 20.32
CA ASP A 603 20.31 5.54 19.84
C ASP A 603 20.73 7.01 19.63
N PHE A 604 20.47 7.55 18.44
CA PHE A 604 20.69 8.96 18.12
C PHE A 604 19.39 9.75 18.18
N ILE A 605 18.36 9.34 17.43
CA ILE A 605 17.04 9.99 17.48
C ILE A 605 15.99 8.93 17.78
N THR A 606 15.19 9.16 18.83
CA THR A 606 14.10 8.26 19.24
C THR A 606 12.80 9.04 19.45
N GLY A 607 11.71 8.35 19.78
CA GLY A 607 10.43 8.97 20.13
C GLY A 607 9.32 8.76 19.10
N TRP A 608 9.65 8.32 17.88
CA TRP A 608 8.64 7.92 16.89
C TRP A 608 7.79 6.71 17.33
N LEU A 609 8.28 5.91 18.29
CA LEU A 609 7.51 4.88 18.96
C LEU A 609 7.32 5.23 20.43
N SER A 610 6.06 5.31 20.87
CA SER A 610 5.68 5.48 22.27
C SER A 610 4.71 4.37 22.68
N GLY A 611 5.21 3.38 23.43
CA GLY A 611 4.47 2.16 23.70
C GLY A 611 4.25 1.36 22.42
N THR A 612 3.01 1.33 21.93
CA THR A 612 2.64 0.74 20.63
C THR A 612 2.18 1.78 19.60
N THR A 613 2.18 3.06 19.96
CA THR A 613 1.79 4.15 19.06
C THR A 613 2.98 4.58 18.20
N VAL A 614 2.82 4.47 16.88
CA VAL A 614 3.79 4.91 15.88
C VAL A 614 3.44 6.32 15.42
N ARG A 615 4.42 7.23 15.45
CA ARG A 615 4.31 8.64 15.03
C ARG A 615 5.17 8.99 13.81
N GLY A 616 6.02 8.06 13.36
CA GLY A 616 6.82 8.17 12.14
C GLY A 616 7.67 6.93 11.94
N ARG A 617 8.24 6.78 10.74
CA ARG A 617 9.06 5.63 10.36
C ARG A 617 10.24 6.09 9.50
N PRO A 618 11.44 6.26 10.08
CA PRO A 618 12.57 6.81 9.35
C PRO A 618 13.05 5.84 8.26
N VAL A 619 13.44 6.37 7.10
CA VAL A 619 13.88 5.57 5.94
C VAL A 619 15.29 5.95 5.47
N GLY A 620 15.44 7.12 4.84
CA GLY A 620 16.71 7.56 4.24
C GLY A 620 17.45 8.52 5.14
N VAL A 621 18.79 8.49 5.09
CA VAL A 621 19.67 9.44 5.77
C VAL A 621 20.67 9.98 4.75
N VAL A 622 20.87 11.29 4.68
CA VAL A 622 21.87 11.92 3.79
C VAL A 622 22.50 13.14 4.44
N ASN A 623 23.77 13.40 4.16
CA ASN A 623 24.43 14.65 4.58
C ASN A 623 23.82 15.85 3.85
N TYR A 624 23.57 16.93 4.57
CA TYR A 624 23.02 18.17 4.00
C TYR A 624 23.44 19.36 4.84
N GLN A 625 24.08 20.37 4.23
CA GLN A 625 24.47 21.63 4.88
C GLN A 625 25.08 21.43 6.29
N GLY A 626 26.07 20.55 6.41
CA GLY A 626 26.75 20.25 7.68
C GLY A 626 25.94 19.41 8.68
N GLY A 627 24.65 19.15 8.45
CA GLY A 627 23.82 18.25 9.23
C GLY A 627 23.38 17.00 8.45
N LEU A 628 22.26 16.41 8.89
CA LEU A 628 21.66 15.22 8.27
C LEU A 628 20.18 15.46 7.93
N LEU A 629 19.76 15.06 6.74
CA LEU A 629 18.34 14.89 6.42
C LEU A 629 17.90 13.45 6.72
N VAL A 630 16.71 13.30 7.31
CA VAL A 630 16.09 11.99 7.59
C VAL A 630 14.67 11.97 7.02
N SER A 631 14.38 11.05 6.11
CA SER A 631 13.02 10.91 5.54
C SER A 631 12.13 10.00 6.40
N ASP A 632 10.83 10.28 6.40
CA ASP A 632 9.79 9.53 7.12
C ASP A 632 8.63 9.21 6.18
N ASP A 633 8.55 7.95 5.76
CA ASP A 633 7.57 7.51 4.77
C ASP A 633 6.13 7.45 5.29
N ALA A 634 5.96 7.29 6.60
CA ALA A 634 4.66 7.19 7.25
C ALA A 634 4.12 8.57 7.63
N GLY A 635 5.01 9.51 7.97
CA GLY A 635 4.68 10.92 8.20
C GLY A 635 4.53 11.73 6.92
N GLY A 636 5.17 11.32 5.82
CA GLY A 636 5.25 12.14 4.61
C GLY A 636 6.17 13.35 4.78
N LEU A 637 7.21 13.19 5.62
CA LEU A 637 8.09 14.27 6.09
C LEU A 637 9.55 13.99 5.74
N ILE A 638 10.34 15.06 5.68
CA ILE A 638 11.79 15.02 5.78
C ILE A 638 12.17 15.95 6.93
N TYR A 639 13.00 15.44 7.84
CA TYR A 639 13.55 16.20 8.95
C TYR A 639 14.96 16.67 8.62
N PHE A 640 15.35 17.85 9.11
CA PHE A 640 16.73 18.33 9.12
C PHE A 640 17.25 18.36 10.56
N VAL A 641 18.34 17.63 10.79
CA VAL A 641 19.01 17.48 12.08
C VAL A 641 20.31 18.26 12.05
N ARG A 642 20.47 19.20 12.99
CA ARG A 642 21.63 20.09 13.12
C ARG A 642 22.17 20.09 14.54
N TYR A 643 23.40 20.54 14.70
CA TYR A 643 24.00 20.84 16.00
C TYR A 643 23.92 22.36 16.25
N SER A 644 23.47 22.75 17.44
CA SER A 644 23.26 24.12 17.90
C SER A 644 23.63 24.19 19.39
N PRO A 645 24.91 24.47 19.72
CA PRO A 645 25.43 24.42 21.09
C PRO A 645 24.91 25.51 22.03
#